data_AF-A0A839Q2X9-F1
#
_entry.id   AF-A0A839Q2X9-F1
#
_cell.length_a   1.000
_cell.length_b   1.000
_cell.length_c   1.000
_cell.angle_alpha   90.00
_cell.angle_beta   90.00
_cell.angle_gamma   90.00
#
_symmetry.space_group_name_H-M   'P 1'
#
loop_
_entity.id
_entity.type
_entity.pdbx_description
1 polymer ?
#
loop_
_entity_poly.entity_id
_entity_poly.type
_entity_poly.pdbx_seq_one_letter_code
_entity_poly.pdbx_strand_id
1 'polypeptide(L)'
;MAGGKTVFELRVHGVSGTPPEAMLHCPSEFLKLQKGDRDAAFYRRSDWIDDAAGAAREGAWRSRMEAYSWGGLTSRRASRALWVLLLPISLINLAHWMLPPTTHRRAGLVVVAVLRLLALSFTVTLLLAMAVSVLDVAVWQCGSVPFCSSGWGPLAFLSECCSGVRLALGALPLVVVILVLWLRGREESSPVGRGDLPPDPVVAPDAESPLADENFWNRDPSVPRMRACHVITWTSALAALLLAVALHYTRTGLHGTVNGVLFGLNLAILAVAVAATGWNRATGRGGAPAPRAVHRTLMVLRWVALASLGATLIWVAFWAGIPDRAPATHLPALREAVYVLLGVQGVLLAGAFAAVALAMRGAPHPDCGKDYRPTLRGYTGPFVALLGWLLGGALSVGVGLWTAQILGTLTFSSADARRELTARSLVLADATRGFEDRLDAAGAAAPLMVPAPYLWTAAAMVVTVAVAVVWAVVVWRRAVRRSGTDRSGDPDVERTAPDDVWEAIGAARALAALTDSGPGMIAGVAVTGSVLFGATALLSTFFPLVVPPPGPAMAVVLGTPVVLVVALLLLAVQGFRNRQARRAVAILWDVVTFWPRSTHPLTLPSYGGRTVLDLRYRLAELTTNDSDGTAATRVVLVAHSQGTIIAAAALMQCTKPEERYPLLTFGSPLRRLYARNFPAYFGYPAMSALRRRLCRPHPRWINLWAHTDPIGGWVFDPSWVYFLDDAKTRTMADALTGADCRILDLPQETTGPCAMRAGAAMCGHGGFWDRDDYSLAVAALQELVVPKDEGAITSATAPPVAQAM
;
A
#
# COMPACT_ATOMS: atom_id res chain seq x y z
N MET A 1 6.07 17.92 43.89
CA MET A 1 7.09 18.35 42.90
C MET A 1 6.65 19.69 42.36
N ALA A 2 7.45 20.74 42.54
CA ALA A 2 7.05 22.12 42.32
C ALA A 2 6.54 22.33 40.89
N GLY A 3 5.29 22.81 40.78
CA GLY A 3 4.61 23.08 39.53
C GLY A 3 5.17 24.34 38.86
N GLY A 4 6.15 24.15 37.97
CA GLY A 4 6.66 25.19 37.08
C GLY A 4 5.96 25.19 35.73
N LYS A 5 5.88 26.36 35.09
CA LYS A 5 5.34 26.51 33.73
C LYS A 5 6.17 25.68 32.74
N THR A 6 5.52 24.94 31.84
CA THR A 6 6.19 23.96 30.98
C THR A 6 5.85 24.15 29.50
N VAL A 7 6.86 24.16 28.64
CA VAL A 7 6.71 24.02 27.18
C VAL A 7 7.11 22.62 26.76
N PHE A 8 6.17 21.85 26.21
CA PHE A 8 6.43 20.53 25.66
C PHE A 8 6.88 20.63 24.20
N GLU A 9 8.04 20.07 23.89
CA GLU A 9 8.45 19.73 22.54
C GLU A 9 7.95 18.31 22.22
N LEU A 10 6.78 18.22 21.58
CA LEU A 10 6.15 16.95 21.22
C LEU A 10 6.68 16.48 19.86
N ARG A 11 7.59 15.50 19.88
CA ARG A 11 8.24 14.94 18.70
C ARG A 11 7.42 13.79 18.11
N VAL A 12 7.22 13.83 16.80
CA VAL A 12 6.57 12.76 16.01
C VAL A 12 7.53 12.32 14.91
N HIS A 13 7.97 11.06 14.98
CA HIS A 13 8.92 10.52 14.02
C HIS A 13 8.29 10.15 12.68
N GLY A 14 9.15 9.99 11.66
CA GLY A 14 8.82 9.55 10.32
C GLY A 14 8.63 8.05 10.15
N VAL A 15 8.81 7.57 8.91
CA VAL A 15 8.76 6.14 8.57
C VAL A 15 9.82 5.33 9.34
N SER A 16 9.66 4.00 9.39
CA SER A 16 10.61 3.03 9.99
C SER A 16 10.57 2.85 11.51
N GLY A 17 9.72 3.57 12.23
CA GLY A 17 9.49 3.30 13.65
C GLY A 17 10.67 3.63 14.55
N THR A 18 11.22 4.85 14.39
CA THR A 18 12.27 5.39 15.26
C THR A 18 11.87 5.18 16.72
N PRO A 19 12.68 4.44 17.50
CA PRO A 19 12.29 4.07 18.83
C PRO A 19 12.45 5.28 19.77
N PRO A 20 11.68 5.35 20.86
CA PRO A 20 11.61 6.56 21.70
C PRO A 20 12.95 6.91 22.35
N GLU A 21 13.83 5.94 22.58
CA GLU A 21 15.19 6.13 23.11
C GLU A 21 16.01 7.04 22.21
N ALA A 22 15.81 6.87 20.91
CA ALA A 22 16.52 7.60 19.89
C ALA A 22 15.95 9.02 19.73
N MET A 23 14.61 9.16 19.77
CA MET A 23 13.94 10.47 19.71
C MET A 23 14.21 11.35 20.93
N LEU A 24 14.40 10.75 22.11
CA LEU A 24 14.60 11.45 23.37
C LEU A 24 16.07 11.49 23.83
N HIS A 25 16.98 10.86 23.08
CA HIS A 25 18.39 10.71 23.45
C HIS A 25 18.54 10.16 24.89
N CYS A 26 17.87 9.05 25.16
CA CYS A 26 17.78 8.52 26.51
C CYS A 26 17.65 6.99 26.48
N PRO A 27 18.47 6.25 27.25
CA PRO A 27 18.32 4.80 27.39
C PRO A 27 16.90 4.39 27.81
N SER A 28 16.43 3.26 27.30
CA SER A 28 15.05 2.77 27.51
C SER A 28 14.65 2.63 28.98
N GLU A 29 15.60 2.30 29.84
CA GLU A 29 15.41 2.15 31.30
C GLU A 29 15.04 3.46 32.01
N PHE A 30 15.38 4.61 31.42
CA PHE A 30 15.07 5.92 31.97
C PHE A 30 13.87 6.59 31.27
N LEU A 31 13.22 5.89 30.34
CA LEU A 31 12.01 6.37 29.69
C LEU A 31 10.76 6.01 30.50
N LYS A 32 9.92 7.01 30.73
CA LYS A 32 8.61 6.86 31.38
C LYS A 32 7.50 6.87 30.33
N LEU A 33 6.76 5.77 30.24
CA LEU A 33 5.52 5.69 29.47
C LEU A 33 4.48 6.66 30.06
N GLN A 34 3.97 7.58 29.24
CA GLN A 34 2.95 8.53 29.66
C GLN A 34 1.54 8.03 29.33
N LYS A 35 1.35 7.53 28.11
CA LYS A 35 0.05 7.11 27.58
C LYS A 35 0.23 6.22 26.37
N GLY A 36 -0.76 5.36 26.11
CA GLY A 36 -0.78 4.46 24.95
C GLY A 36 -0.51 3.02 25.34
N ASP A 37 -0.11 2.21 24.35
CA ASP A 37 0.15 0.78 24.53
C ASP A 37 1.49 0.37 23.91
N ARG A 38 1.68 -0.94 23.71
CA ARG A 38 2.89 -1.49 23.13
C ARG A 38 3.10 -1.09 21.65
N ASP A 39 2.04 -0.88 20.87
CA ASP A 39 2.16 -0.60 19.44
C ASP A 39 2.27 0.90 19.12
N ALA A 40 1.63 1.77 19.92
CA ALA A 40 1.85 3.22 19.85
C ALA A 40 1.67 3.90 21.21
N ALA A 41 2.63 4.73 21.60
CA ALA A 41 2.71 5.33 22.92
C ALA A 41 3.54 6.63 22.98
N PHE A 42 3.28 7.41 24.02
CA PHE A 42 3.98 8.64 24.38
C PHE A 42 5.00 8.36 25.48
N TYR A 43 6.24 8.81 25.29
CA TYR A 43 7.35 8.60 26.21
C TYR A 43 7.97 9.94 26.62
N ARG A 44 8.46 10.01 27.85
CA ARG A 44 9.30 11.11 28.36
C ARG A 44 10.54 10.55 29.03
N ARG A 45 11.57 11.38 29.18
CA ARG A 45 12.70 11.06 30.06
C ARG A 45 12.27 11.11 31.53
N SER A 46 13.04 10.46 32.39
CA SER A 46 12.86 10.59 33.83
C SER A 46 13.17 12.01 34.29
N ASP A 47 12.35 12.55 35.21
CA ASP A 47 12.42 13.95 35.63
C ASP A 47 13.82 14.38 36.09
N TRP A 48 14.55 13.50 36.78
CA TRP A 48 15.90 13.78 37.26
C TRP A 48 16.91 14.03 36.14
N ILE A 49 16.74 13.44 34.94
CA ILE A 49 17.60 13.68 33.77
C ILE A 49 17.35 15.09 33.26
N ASP A 50 16.08 15.45 33.11
CA ASP A 50 15.70 16.78 32.67
C ASP A 50 16.10 17.83 33.73
N ASP A 51 16.06 17.50 35.02
CA ASP A 51 16.43 18.39 36.13
C ASP A 51 17.96 18.60 36.19
N ALA A 52 18.74 17.57 35.88
CA ALA A 52 20.20 17.65 35.78
C ALA A 52 20.66 18.51 34.58
N ALA A 53 19.92 18.48 33.46
CA ALA A 53 20.20 19.31 32.29
C ALA A 53 19.83 20.80 32.52
N GLY A 54 18.79 21.06 33.32
CA GLY A 54 18.36 22.40 33.68
C GLY A 54 17.39 22.38 34.86
N ALA A 55 17.85 22.85 36.02
CA ALA A 55 17.06 22.86 37.24
C ALA A 55 15.83 23.77 37.09
N ALA A 56 14.67 23.31 37.57
CA ALA A 56 13.46 24.11 37.60
C ALA A 56 13.67 25.36 38.46
N ARG A 57 13.45 26.54 37.88
CA ARG A 57 13.43 27.82 38.59
C ARG A 57 11.99 28.26 38.80
N GLU A 58 11.70 28.77 39.98
CA GLU A 58 10.36 29.25 40.32
C GLU A 58 9.95 30.40 39.39
N GLY A 59 8.73 30.33 38.85
CA GLY A 59 8.20 31.30 37.88
C GLY A 59 8.71 31.19 36.44
N ALA A 60 9.81 30.48 36.17
CA ALA A 60 10.39 30.36 34.83
C ALA A 60 9.75 29.24 34.00
N TRP A 61 9.77 29.41 32.67
CA TRP A 61 9.37 28.36 31.73
C TRP A 61 10.49 27.32 31.58
N ARG A 62 10.08 26.05 31.57
CA ARG A 62 10.96 24.91 31.33
C ARG A 62 10.57 24.20 30.05
N SER A 63 11.56 23.87 29.22
CA SER A 63 11.33 23.00 28.06
C SER A 63 11.42 21.52 28.46
N ARG A 64 10.45 20.71 28.02
CA ARG A 64 10.43 19.24 28.21
C ARG A 64 10.15 18.54 26.90
N MET A 65 10.82 17.43 26.64
CA MET A 65 10.59 16.64 25.43
C MET A 65 9.62 15.49 25.69
N GLU A 66 8.68 15.29 24.76
CA GLU A 66 7.82 14.11 24.72
C GLU A 66 7.89 13.50 23.32
N ALA A 67 8.07 12.19 23.21
CA ALA A 67 8.12 11.49 21.94
C ALA A 67 6.87 10.64 21.73
N TYR A 68 6.20 10.81 20.59
CA TYR A 68 5.17 9.90 20.13
C TYR A 68 5.79 8.82 19.23
N SER A 69 5.93 7.61 19.78
CA SER A 69 6.44 6.44 19.08
C SER A 69 5.29 5.58 18.59
N TRP A 70 5.10 5.52 17.27
CA TRP A 70 3.99 4.80 16.61
C TRP A 70 4.46 3.67 15.68
N GLY A 71 5.77 3.47 15.52
CA GLY A 71 6.36 2.45 14.66
C GLY A 71 5.88 1.01 14.91
N GLY A 72 5.40 0.74 16.13
CA GLY A 72 4.82 -0.55 16.49
C GLY A 72 3.59 -0.92 15.66
N LEU A 73 2.90 0.04 15.05
CA LEU A 73 1.74 -0.19 14.19
C LEU A 73 2.08 -0.72 12.79
N THR A 74 3.29 -0.47 12.28
CA THR A 74 3.69 -0.88 10.92
C THR A 74 4.84 -1.89 10.88
N SER A 75 5.77 -1.89 11.85
CA SER A 75 7.01 -2.69 11.74
C SER A 75 7.22 -3.80 12.78
N ARG A 76 6.48 -3.83 13.90
CA ARG A 76 6.81 -4.70 15.06
C ARG A 76 6.46 -6.18 14.92
N ARG A 77 5.37 -6.57 14.24
CA ARG A 77 5.00 -7.99 14.11
C ARG A 77 5.63 -8.62 12.87
N ALA A 78 6.41 -9.67 13.10
CA ALA A 78 7.00 -10.53 12.07
C ALA A 78 5.98 -10.96 10.99
N SER A 79 4.75 -11.30 11.39
CA SER A 79 3.65 -11.67 10.49
C SER A 79 3.28 -10.62 9.44
N ARG A 80 3.73 -9.36 9.59
CA ARG A 80 3.49 -8.27 8.62
C ARG A 80 4.34 -8.40 7.37
N ALA A 81 5.41 -9.19 7.36
CA ALA A 81 6.14 -9.48 6.12
C ALA A 81 5.27 -10.27 5.11
N LEU A 82 4.28 -11.04 5.57
CA LEU A 82 3.29 -11.70 4.70
C LEU A 82 2.33 -10.70 4.01
N TRP A 83 2.32 -9.43 4.42
CA TRP A 83 1.50 -8.39 3.79
C TRP A 83 1.88 -8.12 2.33
N VAL A 84 3.10 -8.47 1.92
CA VAL A 84 3.54 -8.36 0.52
C VAL A 84 2.62 -9.14 -0.42
N LEU A 85 2.07 -10.29 0.03
CA LEU A 85 1.11 -11.07 -0.75
C LEU A 85 -0.25 -10.35 -0.92
N LEU A 86 -0.56 -9.40 -0.03
CA LEU A 86 -1.76 -8.57 -0.07
C LEU A 86 -1.51 -7.21 -0.74
N LEU A 87 -0.31 -6.99 -1.31
CA LEU A 87 0.04 -5.73 -1.96
C LEU A 87 -0.92 -5.38 -3.13
N PRO A 88 -1.29 -6.29 -4.05
CA PRO A 88 -2.25 -5.99 -5.12
C PRO A 88 -3.58 -5.42 -4.59
N ILE A 89 -4.09 -6.04 -3.53
CA ILE A 89 -5.33 -5.67 -2.85
C ILE A 89 -5.19 -4.31 -2.14
N SER A 90 -4.03 -4.06 -1.55
CA SER A 90 -3.80 -2.81 -0.83
C SER A 90 -3.62 -1.63 -1.81
N LEU A 91 -3.04 -1.88 -2.99
CA LEU A 91 -2.94 -0.88 -4.06
C LEU A 91 -4.31 -0.48 -4.61
N ILE A 92 -5.25 -1.41 -4.81
CA ILE A 92 -6.61 -1.03 -5.26
C ILE A 92 -7.39 -0.24 -4.19
N ASN A 93 -7.09 -0.43 -2.90
CA ASN A 93 -7.61 0.45 -1.84
C ASN A 93 -6.97 1.83 -1.90
N LEU A 94 -5.65 1.89 -2.07
CA LEU A 94 -4.92 3.15 -2.20
C LEU A 94 -5.40 3.96 -3.42
N ALA A 95 -5.69 3.28 -4.53
CA ALA A 95 -6.19 3.89 -5.76
C ALA A 95 -7.47 4.72 -5.55
N HIS A 96 -8.35 4.31 -4.62
CA HIS A 96 -9.54 5.08 -4.25
C HIS A 96 -9.20 6.41 -3.59
N TRP A 97 -8.21 6.41 -2.68
CA TRP A 97 -7.78 7.61 -1.98
C TRP A 97 -6.94 8.55 -2.86
N MET A 98 -6.38 8.02 -3.95
CA MET A 98 -5.62 8.80 -4.95
C MET A 98 -6.51 9.45 -6.02
N LEU A 99 -7.83 9.39 -5.87
CA LEU A 99 -8.75 10.04 -6.79
C LEU A 99 -8.69 11.57 -6.64
N PRO A 100 -8.72 12.32 -7.76
CA PRO A 100 -8.76 13.78 -7.72
C PRO A 100 -10.15 14.30 -7.33
N PRO A 101 -10.25 15.54 -6.83
CA PRO A 101 -11.53 16.24 -6.72
C PRO A 101 -12.26 16.26 -8.08
N THR A 102 -13.59 16.10 -8.05
CA THR A 102 -14.39 15.90 -9.26
C THR A 102 -15.37 17.04 -9.48
N THR A 103 -15.40 17.62 -10.69
CA THR A 103 -16.45 18.57 -11.11
C THR A 103 -17.77 17.87 -11.37
N HIS A 104 -17.72 16.65 -11.91
CA HIS A 104 -18.89 15.86 -12.25
C HIS A 104 -19.11 14.73 -11.23
N ARG A 105 -19.92 15.00 -10.20
CA ARG A 105 -20.21 14.04 -9.11
C ARG A 105 -20.64 12.66 -9.60
N ARG A 106 -21.49 12.57 -10.63
CA ARG A 106 -21.95 11.28 -11.19
C ARG A 106 -20.78 10.46 -11.74
N ALA A 107 -19.85 11.09 -12.45
CA ALA A 107 -18.65 10.42 -12.96
C ALA A 107 -17.73 9.98 -11.80
N GLY A 108 -17.56 10.82 -10.78
CA GLY A 108 -16.84 10.46 -9.54
C GLY A 108 -17.43 9.22 -8.86
N LEU A 109 -18.76 9.14 -8.74
CA LEU A 109 -19.45 7.97 -8.20
C LEU A 109 -19.24 6.72 -9.07
N VAL A 110 -19.20 6.86 -10.39
CA VAL A 110 -18.87 5.75 -11.30
C VAL A 110 -17.44 5.26 -11.08
N VAL A 111 -16.46 6.16 -10.94
CA VAL A 111 -15.06 5.77 -10.65
C VAL A 111 -14.99 4.97 -9.36
N VAL A 112 -15.65 5.43 -8.29
CA VAL A 112 -15.69 4.72 -6.99
C VAL A 112 -16.31 3.33 -7.15
N ALA A 113 -17.43 3.22 -7.87
CA ALA A 113 -18.08 1.93 -8.13
C ALA A 113 -17.17 0.98 -8.93
N VAL A 114 -16.51 1.48 -9.99
CA VAL A 114 -15.61 0.69 -10.85
C VAL A 114 -14.40 0.19 -10.07
N LEU A 115 -13.76 1.02 -9.24
CA LEU A 115 -12.63 0.58 -8.40
C LEU A 115 -13.04 -0.52 -7.41
N ARG A 116 -14.27 -0.47 -6.90
CA ARG A 116 -14.80 -1.47 -5.96
C ARG A 116 -15.16 -2.78 -6.68
N LEU A 117 -15.71 -2.71 -7.88
CA LEU A 117 -15.89 -3.88 -8.75
C LEU A 117 -14.55 -4.49 -9.17
N LEU A 118 -13.55 -3.66 -9.45
CA LEU A 118 -12.19 -4.11 -9.74
C LEU A 118 -11.57 -4.81 -8.51
N ALA A 119 -11.76 -4.27 -7.31
CA ALA A 119 -11.36 -4.93 -6.06
C ALA A 119 -12.07 -6.28 -5.86
N LEU A 120 -13.38 -6.38 -6.15
CA LEU A 120 -14.11 -7.64 -6.13
C LEU A 120 -13.56 -8.65 -7.15
N SER A 121 -13.19 -8.18 -8.34
CA SER A 121 -12.56 -9.02 -9.37
C SER A 121 -11.19 -9.56 -8.93
N PHE A 122 -10.46 -8.87 -8.05
CA PHE A 122 -9.20 -9.36 -7.48
C PHE A 122 -9.45 -10.52 -6.51
N THR A 123 -10.59 -10.54 -5.81
CA THR A 123 -11.02 -11.72 -5.04
C THR A 123 -11.26 -12.91 -5.95
N VAL A 124 -11.90 -12.71 -7.10
CA VAL A 124 -12.09 -13.77 -8.10
C VAL A 124 -10.75 -14.19 -8.72
N THR A 125 -9.83 -13.24 -8.95
CA THR A 125 -8.47 -13.54 -9.46
C THR A 125 -7.72 -14.46 -8.50
N LEU A 126 -7.75 -14.16 -7.21
CA LEU A 126 -7.14 -15.01 -6.17
C LEU A 126 -7.81 -16.39 -6.13
N LEU A 127 -9.15 -16.46 -6.22
CA LEU A 127 -9.89 -17.72 -6.30
C LEU A 127 -9.44 -18.56 -7.50
N LEU A 128 -9.40 -17.96 -8.70
CA LEU A 128 -9.01 -18.67 -9.92
C LEU A 128 -7.53 -19.06 -9.91
N ALA A 129 -6.64 -18.24 -9.35
CA ALA A 129 -5.23 -18.61 -9.16
C ALA A 129 -5.08 -19.86 -8.29
N MET A 130 -5.83 -19.93 -7.18
CA MET A 130 -5.89 -21.12 -6.33
C MET A 130 -6.57 -22.29 -7.02
N ALA A 131 -7.63 -22.06 -7.79
CA ALA A 131 -8.29 -23.11 -8.55
C ALA A 131 -7.37 -23.72 -9.62
N VAL A 132 -6.59 -22.90 -10.33
CA VAL A 132 -5.57 -23.41 -11.27
C VAL A 132 -4.53 -24.25 -10.55
N SER A 133 -3.97 -23.73 -9.45
CA SER A 133 -2.86 -24.41 -8.77
C SER A 133 -3.32 -25.68 -8.03
N VAL A 134 -4.42 -25.58 -7.28
CA VAL A 134 -4.92 -26.66 -6.41
C VAL A 134 -5.90 -27.55 -7.16
N LEU A 135 -7.00 -27.00 -7.67
CA LEU A 135 -8.08 -27.83 -8.24
C LEU A 135 -7.70 -28.43 -9.59
N ASP A 136 -7.11 -27.64 -10.49
CA ASP A 136 -6.75 -28.08 -11.84
C ASP A 136 -5.45 -28.88 -11.85
N VAL A 137 -4.32 -28.27 -11.49
CA VAL A 137 -2.99 -28.90 -11.61
C VAL A 137 -2.82 -30.04 -10.59
N ALA A 138 -3.03 -29.79 -9.30
CA ALA A 138 -2.74 -30.79 -8.27
C ALA A 138 -3.84 -31.86 -8.14
N VAL A 139 -5.10 -31.45 -8.02
CA VAL A 139 -6.21 -32.38 -7.68
C VAL A 139 -6.78 -33.07 -8.93
N TRP A 140 -7.02 -32.32 -10.02
CA TRP A 140 -7.69 -32.85 -11.21
C TRP A 140 -6.72 -33.53 -12.17
N GLN A 141 -5.58 -32.91 -12.48
CA GLN A 141 -4.58 -33.47 -13.39
C GLN A 141 -3.66 -34.48 -12.67
N CYS A 142 -2.83 -34.02 -11.73
CA CYS A 142 -1.87 -34.89 -11.05
C CYS A 142 -2.56 -36.02 -10.26
N GLY A 143 -3.67 -35.73 -9.59
CA GLY A 143 -4.49 -36.75 -8.90
C GLY A 143 -5.07 -37.83 -9.83
N SER A 144 -5.23 -37.56 -11.13
CA SER A 144 -5.68 -38.55 -12.12
C SER A 144 -4.54 -39.41 -12.68
N VAL A 145 -3.29 -39.11 -12.33
CA VAL A 145 -2.09 -39.76 -12.84
C VAL A 145 -1.35 -40.43 -11.67
N PRO A 146 -1.43 -41.76 -11.51
CA PRO A 146 -0.97 -42.45 -10.29
C PRO A 146 0.51 -42.20 -9.92
N PHE A 147 1.39 -42.10 -10.92
CA PHE A 147 2.82 -41.84 -10.69
C PHE A 147 3.13 -40.37 -10.38
N CYS A 148 2.19 -39.46 -10.64
CA CYS A 148 2.30 -38.07 -10.21
C CYS A 148 1.97 -37.92 -8.72
N SER A 149 0.89 -38.59 -8.26
CA SER A 149 0.42 -38.49 -6.88
C SER A 149 1.23 -39.33 -5.88
N SER A 150 1.88 -40.42 -6.33
CA SER A 150 2.53 -41.41 -5.45
C SER A 150 3.64 -40.87 -4.54
N GLY A 151 4.26 -39.75 -4.88
CA GLY A 151 5.31 -39.10 -4.08
C GLY A 151 4.80 -38.07 -3.05
N TRP A 152 3.50 -37.79 -3.04
CA TRP A 152 2.92 -36.65 -2.32
C TRP A 152 1.78 -37.13 -1.41
N GLY A 153 2.04 -37.34 -0.12
CA GLY A 153 1.11 -37.99 0.83
C GLY A 153 -0.36 -37.57 0.71
N PRO A 154 -0.72 -36.27 0.81
CA PRO A 154 -2.10 -35.83 0.65
C PRO A 154 -2.70 -36.10 -0.74
N LEU A 155 -1.90 -36.00 -1.81
CA LEU A 155 -2.35 -36.25 -3.18
C LEU A 155 -2.51 -37.75 -3.47
N ALA A 156 -1.65 -38.60 -2.89
CA ALA A 156 -1.79 -40.05 -2.96
C ALA A 156 -3.14 -40.50 -2.38
N PHE A 157 -3.48 -40.05 -1.19
CA PHE A 157 -4.80 -40.28 -0.57
C PHE A 157 -5.95 -39.78 -1.45
N LEU A 158 -5.83 -38.56 -1.97
CA LEU A 158 -6.86 -37.99 -2.85
C LEU A 158 -7.01 -38.79 -4.16
N SER A 159 -5.93 -39.38 -4.69
CA SER A 159 -5.96 -40.14 -5.95
C SER A 159 -6.72 -41.46 -5.85
N GLU A 160 -6.89 -42.01 -4.64
CA GLU A 160 -7.69 -43.21 -4.38
C GLU A 160 -9.20 -42.94 -4.37
N CYS A 161 -9.59 -41.67 -4.15
CA CYS A 161 -10.98 -41.26 -4.12
C CYS A 161 -11.58 -41.12 -5.53
N CYS A 162 -12.90 -41.36 -5.67
CA CYS A 162 -13.64 -41.00 -6.88
C CYS A 162 -13.48 -39.51 -7.21
N SER A 163 -13.48 -39.16 -8.49
CA SER A 163 -13.18 -37.81 -8.98
C SER A 163 -14.06 -36.72 -8.34
N GLY A 164 -15.34 -37.00 -8.08
CA GLY A 164 -16.24 -36.09 -7.36
C GLY A 164 -15.80 -35.82 -5.91
N VAL A 165 -15.55 -36.88 -5.14
CA VAL A 165 -15.07 -36.79 -3.74
C VAL A 165 -13.72 -36.08 -3.70
N ARG A 166 -12.80 -36.46 -4.59
CA ARG A 166 -11.48 -35.86 -4.74
C ARG A 166 -11.56 -34.36 -4.97
N LEU A 167 -12.44 -33.92 -5.87
CA LEU A 167 -12.65 -32.51 -6.18
C LEU A 167 -13.26 -31.75 -4.99
N ALA A 168 -14.23 -32.33 -4.29
CA ALA A 168 -14.83 -31.73 -3.10
C ALA A 168 -13.83 -31.57 -1.93
N LEU A 169 -13.00 -32.58 -1.67
CA LEU A 169 -11.92 -32.50 -0.67
C LEU A 169 -10.83 -31.52 -1.10
N GLY A 170 -10.47 -31.51 -2.39
CA GLY A 170 -9.53 -30.56 -2.97
C GLY A 170 -9.95 -29.10 -2.87
N ALA A 171 -11.25 -28.81 -2.69
CA ALA A 171 -11.76 -27.45 -2.48
C ALA A 171 -11.60 -26.94 -1.04
N LEU A 172 -11.31 -27.81 -0.06
CA LEU A 172 -11.18 -27.41 1.35
C LEU A 172 -10.09 -26.34 1.61
N PRO A 173 -8.89 -26.38 0.99
CA PRO A 173 -7.92 -25.30 1.13
C PRO A 173 -8.44 -23.93 0.65
N LEU A 174 -9.31 -23.91 -0.37
CA LEU A 174 -9.93 -22.68 -0.86
C LEU A 174 -11.03 -22.19 0.10
N VAL A 175 -11.65 -23.08 0.87
CA VAL A 175 -12.61 -22.71 1.93
C VAL A 175 -11.93 -21.99 3.09
N VAL A 176 -10.67 -22.33 3.42
CA VAL A 176 -9.90 -21.65 4.47
C VAL A 176 -9.74 -20.14 4.20
N VAL A 177 -9.64 -19.73 2.93
CA VAL A 177 -9.58 -18.29 2.56
C VAL A 177 -10.85 -17.54 2.97
N ILE A 178 -12.01 -18.19 2.98
CA ILE A 178 -13.26 -17.59 3.48
C ILE A 178 -13.11 -17.22 4.96
N LEU A 179 -12.51 -18.11 5.77
CA LEU A 179 -12.24 -17.83 7.18
C LEU A 179 -11.28 -16.65 7.33
N VAL A 180 -10.25 -16.55 6.49
CA VAL A 180 -9.33 -15.40 6.49
C VAL A 180 -10.07 -14.10 6.16
N LEU A 181 -10.89 -14.09 5.11
CA LEU A 181 -11.75 -12.95 4.75
C LEU A 181 -12.68 -12.55 5.90
N TRP A 182 -13.22 -13.54 6.61
CA TRP A 182 -14.15 -13.34 7.72
C TRP A 182 -13.50 -12.76 8.97
N LEU A 183 -12.34 -13.29 9.35
CA LEU A 183 -11.62 -12.92 10.58
C LEU A 183 -10.82 -11.64 10.40
N ARG A 184 -10.08 -11.51 9.30
CA ARG A 184 -9.14 -10.40 9.04
C ARG A 184 -9.79 -9.19 8.39
N GLY A 185 -10.96 -9.34 7.78
CA GLY A 185 -11.75 -8.23 7.23
C GLY A 185 -12.53 -7.43 8.28
N ARG A 186 -12.19 -7.50 9.57
CA ARG A 186 -12.82 -6.70 10.63
C ARG A 186 -12.14 -5.34 10.72
N GLU A 187 -12.94 -4.29 10.94
CA GLU A 187 -12.43 -2.94 11.23
C GLU A 187 -12.02 -2.91 12.71
N GLU A 188 -10.71 -3.06 12.98
CA GLU A 188 -10.18 -3.30 14.33
C GLU A 188 -10.15 -2.01 15.18
N SER A 189 -9.97 -0.84 14.56
CA SER A 189 -9.84 0.44 15.27
C SER A 189 -11.10 1.31 15.14
N SER A 190 -11.54 1.90 16.26
CA SER A 190 -12.38 3.11 16.29
C SER A 190 -12.07 3.87 17.57
N PRO A 191 -11.94 5.21 17.53
CA PRO A 191 -12.25 6.02 18.69
C PRO A 191 -13.75 5.91 19.03
N VAL A 192 -14.11 6.33 20.25
CA VAL A 192 -15.49 6.53 20.70
C VAL A 192 -16.05 7.77 19.99
N GLY A 193 -16.46 7.64 18.73
CA GLY A 193 -17.11 8.70 17.94
C GLY A 193 -18.63 8.69 18.10
N ARG A 194 -19.29 9.85 17.95
CA ARG A 194 -20.73 10.13 18.19
C ARG A 194 -21.74 9.37 17.29
N GLY A 195 -21.32 8.37 16.54
CA GLY A 195 -22.21 7.56 15.68
C GLY A 195 -22.46 8.13 14.28
N ASP A 196 -21.85 9.27 13.92
CA ASP A 196 -21.96 9.88 12.60
C ASP A 196 -21.09 9.19 11.55
N LEU A 197 -21.55 9.22 10.30
CA LEU A 197 -20.89 8.57 9.16
C LEU A 197 -19.68 9.37 8.67
N PRO A 198 -18.66 8.70 8.09
CA PRO A 198 -17.57 9.38 7.39
C PRO A 198 -18.07 10.25 6.20
N PRO A 199 -17.26 11.23 5.74
CA PRO A 199 -17.61 12.12 4.63
C PRO A 199 -17.80 11.38 3.29
N ASP A 200 -18.47 12.02 2.32
CA ASP A 200 -18.79 11.44 1.01
C ASP A 200 -17.52 10.95 0.29
N PRO A 201 -17.56 9.77 -0.36
CA PRO A 201 -16.40 9.22 -1.09
C PRO A 201 -15.98 10.06 -2.30
N VAL A 202 -16.81 11.01 -2.75
CA VAL A 202 -16.51 11.92 -3.86
C VAL A 202 -16.35 13.34 -3.33
N VAL A 203 -15.18 13.92 -3.59
CA VAL A 203 -14.81 15.27 -3.12
C VAL A 203 -15.00 16.29 -4.23
N ALA A 204 -15.69 17.39 -3.94
CA ALA A 204 -15.83 18.52 -4.87
C ALA A 204 -14.57 19.41 -4.84
N PRO A 205 -14.22 20.13 -5.92
CA PRO A 205 -12.97 20.91 -6.00
C PRO A 205 -12.88 22.06 -4.99
N ASP A 206 -14.02 22.60 -4.58
CA ASP A 206 -14.20 23.71 -3.65
C ASP A 206 -14.54 23.27 -2.21
N ALA A 207 -14.76 21.97 -1.99
CA ALA A 207 -15.03 21.44 -0.66
C ALA A 207 -13.79 21.50 0.24
N GLU A 208 -14.02 21.66 1.54
CA GLU A 208 -12.97 21.45 2.53
C GLU A 208 -12.42 20.02 2.46
N SER A 209 -11.17 19.84 2.86
CA SER A 209 -10.55 18.52 2.90
C SER A 209 -11.36 17.58 3.79
N PRO A 210 -11.73 16.38 3.33
CA PRO A 210 -12.41 15.41 4.16
C PRO A 210 -11.60 15.02 5.41
N LEU A 211 -10.27 15.22 5.43
CA LEU A 211 -9.45 14.97 6.61
C LEU A 211 -9.71 15.95 7.75
N ALA A 212 -10.26 17.14 7.46
CA ALA A 212 -10.64 18.11 8.50
C ALA A 212 -11.91 17.68 9.26
N ASP A 213 -12.71 16.77 8.70
CA ASP A 213 -13.89 16.22 9.36
C ASP A 213 -13.47 15.25 10.49
N GLU A 214 -13.95 15.51 11.71
CA GLU A 214 -13.67 14.68 12.88
C GLU A 214 -14.20 13.24 12.72
N ASN A 215 -15.19 13.03 11.84
CA ASN A 215 -15.80 11.72 11.56
C ASN A 215 -15.05 10.90 10.50
N PHE A 216 -14.00 11.45 9.87
CA PHE A 216 -13.26 10.77 8.79
C PHE A 216 -12.76 9.37 9.20
N TRP A 217 -12.30 9.25 10.44
CA TRP A 217 -11.73 8.03 11.02
C TRP A 217 -12.78 7.12 11.69
N ASN A 218 -14.07 7.47 11.67
CA ASN A 218 -15.13 6.65 12.27
C ASN A 218 -15.27 5.30 11.54
N ARG A 219 -15.77 4.31 12.28
CA ARG A 219 -16.20 3.03 11.70
C ARG A 219 -17.35 3.23 10.74
N ASP A 220 -17.34 2.46 9.66
CA ASP A 220 -18.35 2.59 8.62
C ASP A 220 -19.20 1.30 8.48
N PRO A 221 -20.55 1.39 8.54
CA PRO A 221 -21.43 0.24 8.37
C PRO A 221 -21.37 -0.39 6.96
N SER A 222 -20.73 0.26 5.99
CA SER A 222 -20.42 -0.29 4.66
C SER A 222 -19.34 -1.36 4.70
N VAL A 223 -18.38 -1.30 5.64
CA VAL A 223 -17.26 -2.26 5.71
C VAL A 223 -17.75 -3.69 5.95
N PRO A 224 -18.66 -3.97 6.91
CA PRO A 224 -19.29 -5.28 7.05
C PRO A 224 -20.04 -5.75 5.78
N ARG A 225 -20.73 -4.84 5.09
CA ARG A 225 -21.49 -5.15 3.86
C ARG A 225 -20.56 -5.48 2.70
N MET A 226 -19.49 -4.70 2.53
CA MET A 226 -18.40 -4.97 1.60
C MET A 226 -17.80 -6.35 1.88
N ARG A 227 -17.39 -6.63 3.12
CA ARG A 227 -16.87 -7.96 3.50
C ARG A 227 -17.85 -9.08 3.15
N ALA A 228 -19.15 -8.90 3.43
CA ALA A 228 -20.16 -9.88 3.06
C ALA A 228 -20.22 -10.13 1.54
N CYS A 229 -20.15 -9.07 0.71
CA CYS A 229 -20.13 -9.23 -0.75
C CYS A 229 -18.92 -10.04 -1.22
N HIS A 230 -17.72 -9.80 -0.68
CA HIS A 230 -16.53 -10.59 -1.03
C HIS A 230 -16.64 -12.07 -0.60
N VAL A 231 -17.20 -12.34 0.58
CA VAL A 231 -17.46 -13.72 1.04
C VAL A 231 -18.49 -14.41 0.15
N ILE A 232 -19.59 -13.72 -0.20
CA ILE A 232 -20.62 -14.23 -1.11
C ILE A 232 -20.01 -14.52 -2.49
N THR A 233 -19.22 -13.60 -3.04
CA THR A 233 -18.57 -13.78 -4.33
C THR A 233 -17.61 -14.97 -4.33
N TRP A 234 -16.75 -15.11 -3.31
CA TRP A 234 -15.84 -16.26 -3.22
C TRP A 234 -16.60 -17.60 -3.13
N THR A 235 -17.59 -17.67 -2.24
CA THR A 235 -18.37 -18.90 -2.00
C THR A 235 -19.18 -19.30 -3.23
N SER A 236 -19.94 -18.38 -3.81
CA SER A 236 -20.78 -18.67 -4.98
C SER A 236 -19.97 -18.89 -6.25
N ALA A 237 -18.85 -18.20 -6.45
CA ALA A 237 -17.98 -18.45 -7.61
C ALA A 237 -17.27 -19.82 -7.50
N LEU A 238 -16.83 -20.23 -6.31
CA LEU A 238 -16.28 -21.58 -6.09
C LEU A 238 -17.34 -22.65 -6.33
N ALA A 239 -18.54 -22.50 -5.78
CA ALA A 239 -19.65 -23.43 -6.02
C ALA A 239 -20.00 -23.53 -7.52
N ALA A 240 -20.10 -22.39 -8.21
CA ALA A 240 -20.38 -22.35 -9.64
C ALA A 240 -19.27 -23.04 -10.46
N LEU A 241 -17.99 -22.88 -10.09
CA LEU A 241 -16.88 -23.55 -10.75
C LEU A 241 -16.99 -25.09 -10.61
N LEU A 242 -17.28 -25.59 -9.41
CA LEU A 242 -17.44 -27.04 -9.17
C LEU A 242 -18.66 -27.61 -9.93
N LEU A 243 -19.77 -26.88 -9.95
CA LEU A 243 -20.98 -27.27 -10.69
C LEU A 243 -20.81 -27.19 -12.21
N ALA A 244 -19.95 -26.29 -12.70
CA ALA A 244 -19.61 -26.25 -14.12
C ALA A 244 -18.88 -27.53 -14.59
N VAL A 245 -18.08 -28.14 -13.70
CA VAL A 245 -17.48 -29.46 -13.95
C VAL A 245 -18.58 -30.53 -14.03
N ALA A 246 -19.53 -30.53 -13.09
CA ALA A 246 -20.66 -31.46 -13.12
C ALA A 246 -21.49 -31.33 -14.40
N LEU A 247 -21.81 -30.10 -14.82
CA LEU A 247 -22.53 -29.79 -16.06
C LEU A 247 -21.74 -30.11 -17.34
N HIS A 248 -20.42 -30.29 -17.26
CA HIS A 248 -19.66 -30.77 -18.41
C HIS A 248 -19.99 -32.23 -18.72
N TYR A 249 -20.15 -33.06 -17.68
CA TYR A 249 -20.38 -34.51 -17.82
C TYR A 249 -21.86 -34.91 -17.80
N THR A 250 -22.69 -34.24 -16.98
CA THR A 250 -24.09 -34.61 -16.78
C THR A 250 -25.01 -33.40 -16.92
N ARG A 251 -25.67 -33.31 -18.10
CA ARG A 251 -26.59 -32.22 -18.46
C ARG A 251 -28.07 -32.61 -18.52
N THR A 252 -28.37 -33.90 -18.63
CA THR A 252 -29.72 -34.42 -18.81
C THR A 252 -30.17 -35.23 -17.59
N GLY A 253 -31.47 -35.52 -17.51
CA GLY A 253 -32.07 -36.24 -16.38
C GLY A 253 -32.10 -35.43 -15.08
N LEU A 254 -32.48 -36.09 -13.98
CA LEU A 254 -32.64 -35.43 -12.67
C LEU A 254 -31.32 -34.79 -12.18
N HIS A 255 -30.21 -35.51 -12.30
CA HIS A 255 -28.89 -35.02 -11.90
C HIS A 255 -28.47 -33.77 -12.69
N GLY A 256 -28.70 -33.75 -14.00
CA GLY A 256 -28.43 -32.59 -14.86
C GLY A 256 -29.29 -31.38 -14.48
N THR A 257 -30.58 -31.59 -14.19
CA THR A 257 -31.48 -30.53 -13.73
C THR A 257 -31.01 -29.94 -12.39
N VAL A 258 -30.64 -30.77 -11.41
CA VAL A 258 -30.14 -30.30 -10.11
C VAL A 258 -28.82 -29.54 -10.28
N ASN A 259 -27.89 -30.05 -11.10
CA ASN A 259 -26.65 -29.35 -11.45
C ASN A 259 -26.93 -27.96 -12.02
N GLY A 260 -27.87 -27.86 -12.97
CA GLY A 260 -28.26 -26.60 -13.62
C GLY A 260 -28.92 -25.61 -12.67
N VAL A 261 -29.84 -26.08 -11.82
CA VAL A 261 -30.53 -25.25 -10.82
C VAL A 261 -29.55 -24.70 -9.78
N LEU A 262 -28.68 -25.55 -9.20
CA LEU A 262 -27.67 -25.11 -8.25
C LEU A 262 -26.66 -24.14 -8.88
N PHE A 263 -26.29 -24.37 -10.15
CA PHE A 263 -25.40 -23.48 -10.88
C PHE A 263 -26.05 -22.11 -11.10
N GLY A 264 -27.29 -22.09 -11.60
CA GLY A 264 -28.07 -20.85 -11.79
C GLY A 264 -28.30 -20.09 -10.48
N LEU A 265 -28.58 -20.79 -9.39
CA LEU A 265 -28.72 -20.20 -8.05
C LEU A 265 -27.43 -19.50 -7.61
N ASN A 266 -26.28 -20.15 -7.74
CA ASN A 266 -25.00 -19.54 -7.36
C ASN A 266 -24.63 -18.36 -8.27
N LEU A 267 -24.96 -18.40 -9.57
CA LEU A 267 -24.80 -17.25 -10.44
C LEU A 267 -25.71 -16.08 -10.05
N ALA A 268 -26.96 -16.35 -9.65
CA ALA A 268 -27.87 -15.31 -9.18
C ALA A 268 -27.37 -14.66 -7.88
N ILE A 269 -26.91 -15.47 -6.92
CA ILE A 269 -26.30 -14.98 -5.67
C ILE A 269 -25.05 -14.13 -5.96
N LEU A 270 -24.19 -14.58 -6.87
CA LEU A 270 -23.02 -13.84 -7.32
C LEU A 270 -23.41 -12.50 -7.97
N ALA A 271 -24.43 -12.48 -8.83
CA ALA A 271 -24.91 -11.26 -9.48
C ALA A 271 -25.42 -10.23 -8.46
N VAL A 272 -26.11 -10.67 -7.40
CA VAL A 272 -26.54 -9.78 -6.30
C VAL A 272 -25.33 -9.18 -5.58
N ALA A 273 -24.28 -9.95 -5.30
CA ALA A 273 -23.06 -9.43 -4.68
C ALA A 273 -22.32 -8.43 -5.57
N VAL A 274 -22.25 -8.68 -6.88
CA VAL A 274 -21.67 -7.76 -7.87
C VAL A 274 -22.48 -6.46 -7.94
N ALA A 275 -23.80 -6.53 -8.05
CA ALA A 275 -24.68 -5.35 -8.08
C ALA A 275 -24.60 -4.54 -6.78
N ALA A 276 -24.62 -5.22 -5.62
CA ALA A 276 -24.47 -4.57 -4.32
C ALA A 276 -23.09 -3.92 -4.15
N THR A 277 -22.04 -4.48 -4.75
CA THR A 277 -20.70 -3.90 -4.76
C THR A 277 -20.63 -2.66 -5.65
N GLY A 278 -21.24 -2.68 -6.83
CA GLY A 278 -21.31 -1.51 -7.72
C GLY A 278 -22.20 -0.38 -7.17
N TRP A 279 -23.11 -0.68 -6.24
CA TRP A 279 -23.99 0.32 -5.65
C TRP A 279 -23.34 1.04 -4.46
N ASN A 280 -22.89 2.28 -4.68
CA ASN A 280 -22.17 3.07 -3.68
C ASN A 280 -22.88 3.21 -2.33
N ARG A 281 -24.22 3.31 -2.28
CA ARG A 281 -24.95 3.38 -1.00
C ARG A 281 -24.86 2.07 -0.20
N ALA A 282 -24.81 0.92 -0.88
CA ALA A 282 -24.79 -0.36 -0.20
C ALA A 282 -23.42 -0.65 0.42
N THR A 283 -22.33 -0.29 -0.24
CA THR A 283 -21.02 -0.81 0.14
C THR A 283 -19.88 0.20 0.01
N GLY A 284 -20.16 1.45 -0.41
CA GLY A 284 -19.20 2.55 -0.39
C GLY A 284 -19.07 3.16 1.00
N ARG A 285 -17.84 3.61 1.32
CA ARG A 285 -17.54 4.34 2.56
C ARG A 285 -18.13 5.74 2.49
N GLY A 286 -18.77 6.19 3.57
CA GLY A 286 -19.34 7.51 3.76
C GLY A 286 -20.61 7.79 2.97
N GLY A 287 -21.09 9.03 3.05
CA GLY A 287 -22.27 9.50 2.35
C GLY A 287 -23.60 9.00 2.93
N ALA A 288 -24.60 8.74 2.09
CA ALA A 288 -25.95 8.41 2.55
C ALA A 288 -26.05 6.95 3.07
N PRO A 289 -26.70 6.72 4.22
CA PRO A 289 -26.83 5.39 4.79
C PRO A 289 -27.61 4.43 3.87
N ALA A 290 -27.17 3.17 3.81
CA ALA A 290 -27.93 2.11 3.16
C ALA A 290 -29.24 1.84 3.91
N PRO A 291 -30.33 1.49 3.20
CA PRO A 291 -31.55 0.99 3.85
C PRO A 291 -31.25 -0.23 4.73
N ARG A 292 -31.90 -0.32 5.91
CA ARG A 292 -31.72 -1.45 6.85
C ARG A 292 -32.00 -2.81 6.19
N ALA A 293 -32.96 -2.85 5.26
CA ALA A 293 -33.27 -4.04 4.48
C ALA A 293 -32.06 -4.54 3.68
N VAL A 294 -31.33 -3.65 2.99
CA VAL A 294 -30.13 -4.02 2.21
C VAL A 294 -29.06 -4.63 3.10
N HIS A 295 -28.81 -4.02 4.27
CA HIS A 295 -27.87 -4.58 5.24
C HIS A 295 -28.28 -5.98 5.69
N ARG A 296 -29.55 -6.17 6.11
CA ARG A 296 -30.08 -7.46 6.54
C ARG A 296 -29.97 -8.51 5.42
N THR A 297 -30.38 -8.17 4.21
CA THR A 297 -30.33 -9.07 3.05
C THR A 297 -28.90 -9.55 2.78
N LEU A 298 -27.90 -8.67 2.75
CA LEU A 298 -26.51 -9.08 2.53
C LEU A 298 -25.96 -9.95 3.68
N MET A 299 -26.34 -9.65 4.93
CA MET A 299 -25.91 -10.44 6.09
C MET A 299 -26.55 -11.84 6.15
N VAL A 300 -27.75 -12.01 5.59
CA VAL A 300 -28.41 -13.32 5.42
C VAL A 300 -27.84 -14.04 4.19
N LEU A 301 -27.68 -13.34 3.07
CA LEU A 301 -27.22 -13.91 1.80
C LEU A 301 -25.83 -14.55 1.92
N ARG A 302 -24.92 -14.01 2.74
CA ARG A 302 -23.63 -14.67 3.02
C ARG A 302 -23.76 -16.06 3.64
N TRP A 303 -24.78 -16.29 4.48
CA TRP A 303 -25.02 -17.59 5.09
C TRP A 303 -25.70 -18.53 4.09
N VAL A 304 -26.61 -18.01 3.28
CA VAL A 304 -27.21 -18.75 2.15
C VAL A 304 -26.14 -19.20 1.16
N ALA A 305 -25.18 -18.33 0.82
CA ALA A 305 -24.07 -18.66 -0.07
C ALA A 305 -23.16 -19.75 0.52
N LEU A 306 -22.87 -19.71 1.84
CA LEU A 306 -22.13 -20.76 2.54
C LEU A 306 -22.89 -22.10 2.56
N ALA A 307 -24.18 -22.07 2.87
CA ALA A 307 -25.02 -23.27 2.87
C ALA A 307 -25.10 -23.88 1.46
N SER A 308 -25.25 -23.04 0.43
CA SER A 308 -25.21 -23.44 -0.99
C SER A 308 -23.87 -24.09 -1.36
N LEU A 309 -22.73 -23.53 -0.92
CA LEU A 309 -21.42 -24.14 -1.14
C LEU A 309 -21.31 -25.51 -0.44
N GLY A 310 -21.76 -25.62 0.81
CA GLY A 310 -21.77 -26.89 1.55
C GLY A 310 -22.61 -27.95 0.83
N ALA A 311 -23.84 -27.60 0.41
CA ALA A 311 -24.70 -28.48 -0.37
C ALA A 311 -24.05 -28.86 -1.71
N THR A 312 -23.39 -27.91 -2.38
CA THR A 312 -22.66 -28.14 -3.63
C THR A 312 -21.51 -29.13 -3.45
N LEU A 313 -20.71 -29.01 -2.38
CA LEU A 313 -19.59 -29.93 -2.11
C LEU A 313 -20.08 -31.36 -1.90
N ILE A 314 -21.14 -31.54 -1.12
CA ILE A 314 -21.74 -32.86 -0.88
C ILE A 314 -22.34 -33.39 -2.19
N TRP A 315 -23.06 -32.55 -2.94
CA TRP A 315 -23.65 -32.93 -4.21
C TRP A 315 -22.61 -33.36 -5.25
N VAL A 316 -21.54 -32.58 -5.39
CA VAL A 316 -20.40 -32.87 -6.27
C VAL A 316 -19.67 -34.15 -5.87
N ALA A 317 -19.57 -34.43 -4.57
CA ALA A 317 -18.92 -35.63 -4.07
C ALA A 317 -19.67 -36.92 -4.46
N PHE A 318 -21.00 -36.92 -4.39
CA PHE A 318 -21.79 -38.18 -4.41
C PHE A 318 -22.80 -38.31 -5.55
N TRP A 319 -23.34 -37.21 -6.09
CA TRP A 319 -24.52 -37.25 -6.96
C TRP A 319 -24.43 -36.38 -8.21
N ALA A 320 -23.34 -35.67 -8.44
CA ALA A 320 -23.20 -34.76 -9.59
C ALA A 320 -23.01 -35.45 -10.94
N GLY A 321 -22.80 -36.78 -10.97
CA GLY A 321 -22.59 -37.54 -12.20
C GLY A 321 -21.24 -37.25 -12.86
N ILE A 322 -20.20 -37.04 -12.06
CA ILE A 322 -18.82 -36.97 -12.54
C ILE A 322 -18.27 -38.40 -12.62
N PRO A 323 -17.63 -38.82 -13.72
CA PRO A 323 -17.04 -40.16 -13.83
C PRO A 323 -16.08 -40.45 -12.67
N ASP A 324 -16.09 -41.67 -12.14
CA ASP A 324 -15.22 -42.06 -11.01
C ASP A 324 -13.74 -41.78 -11.31
N ARG A 325 -13.32 -42.03 -12.56
CA ARG A 325 -11.99 -41.74 -13.08
C ARG A 325 -12.07 -40.83 -14.29
N ALA A 326 -12.06 -39.51 -14.06
CA ALA A 326 -12.00 -38.52 -15.12
C ALA A 326 -10.60 -38.50 -15.79
N PRO A 327 -10.52 -38.17 -17.09
CA PRO A 327 -9.24 -38.05 -17.78
C PRO A 327 -8.43 -36.85 -17.28
N ALA A 328 -7.10 -36.96 -17.35
CA ALA A 328 -6.16 -35.87 -17.05
C ALA A 328 -6.17 -34.80 -18.15
N THR A 329 -7.20 -33.94 -18.12
CA THR A 329 -7.34 -32.73 -18.95
C THR A 329 -7.36 -31.49 -18.06
N HIS A 330 -7.43 -30.30 -18.65
CA HIS A 330 -7.83 -29.12 -17.89
C HIS A 330 -9.18 -29.34 -17.17
N LEU A 331 -9.29 -28.76 -15.98
CA LEU A 331 -10.54 -28.66 -15.23
C LEU A 331 -11.60 -27.96 -16.10
N PRO A 332 -12.75 -28.60 -16.38
CA PRO A 332 -13.77 -28.03 -17.23
C PRO A 332 -14.22 -26.63 -16.76
N ALA A 333 -14.48 -25.74 -17.71
CA ALA A 333 -14.90 -24.33 -17.53
C ALA A 333 -13.89 -23.38 -16.84
N LEU A 334 -12.81 -23.88 -16.22
CA LEU A 334 -11.84 -23.01 -15.54
C LEU A 334 -11.14 -22.04 -16.50
N ARG A 335 -10.72 -22.55 -17.67
CA ARG A 335 -10.09 -21.74 -18.73
C ARG A 335 -11.00 -20.59 -19.17
N GLU A 336 -12.28 -20.88 -19.43
CA GLU A 336 -13.25 -19.87 -19.86
C GLU A 336 -13.49 -18.83 -18.76
N ALA A 337 -13.58 -19.25 -17.49
CA ALA A 337 -13.70 -18.33 -16.36
C ALA A 337 -12.51 -17.35 -16.27
N VAL A 338 -11.28 -17.82 -16.53
CA VAL A 338 -10.08 -16.96 -16.57
C VAL A 338 -10.18 -15.92 -17.69
N TYR A 339 -10.59 -16.32 -18.91
CA TYR A 339 -10.76 -15.40 -20.03
C TYR A 339 -11.87 -14.36 -19.79
N VAL A 340 -13.02 -14.79 -19.28
CA VAL A 340 -14.14 -13.90 -18.94
C VAL A 340 -13.71 -12.88 -17.90
N LEU A 341 -13.06 -13.33 -16.82
CA LEU A 341 -12.55 -12.42 -15.78
C LEU A 341 -11.56 -11.41 -16.37
N LEU A 342 -10.64 -11.87 -17.22
CA LEU A 342 -9.66 -11.00 -17.86
C LEU A 342 -10.33 -9.91 -18.72
N GLY A 343 -11.32 -10.29 -19.53
CA GLY A 343 -12.10 -9.34 -20.33
C GLY A 343 -12.85 -8.33 -19.46
N VAL A 344 -13.51 -8.80 -18.40
CA VAL A 344 -14.20 -7.93 -17.42
C VAL A 344 -13.23 -6.95 -16.77
N GLN A 345 -12.04 -7.40 -16.36
CA GLN A 345 -11.02 -6.54 -15.75
C GLN A 345 -10.48 -5.50 -16.73
N GLY A 346 -10.27 -5.88 -18.00
CA GLY A 346 -9.90 -4.93 -19.06
C GLY A 346 -10.93 -3.82 -19.24
N VAL A 347 -12.22 -4.18 -19.28
CA VAL A 347 -13.33 -3.22 -19.36
C VAL A 347 -13.40 -2.34 -18.12
N LEU A 348 -13.26 -2.90 -16.92
CA LEU A 348 -13.26 -2.13 -15.67
C LEU A 348 -12.09 -1.17 -15.59
N LEU A 349 -10.88 -1.58 -15.97
CA LEU A 349 -9.70 -0.71 -16.01
C LEU A 349 -9.89 0.43 -17.01
N ALA A 350 -10.29 0.13 -18.24
CA ALA A 350 -10.61 1.15 -19.25
C ALA A 350 -11.71 2.11 -18.76
N GLY A 351 -12.74 1.57 -18.11
CA GLY A 351 -13.82 2.31 -17.47
C GLY A 351 -13.33 3.23 -16.36
N ALA A 352 -12.35 2.81 -15.55
CA ALA A 352 -11.76 3.65 -14.50
C ALA A 352 -11.02 4.86 -15.09
N PHE A 353 -10.20 4.64 -16.13
CA PHE A 353 -9.53 5.73 -16.85
C PHE A 353 -10.54 6.68 -17.50
N ALA A 354 -11.54 6.15 -18.22
CA ALA A 354 -12.56 6.95 -18.87
C ALA A 354 -13.42 7.75 -17.87
N ALA A 355 -13.81 7.14 -16.75
CA ALA A 355 -14.62 7.79 -15.72
C ALA A 355 -13.83 8.87 -14.97
N VAL A 356 -12.52 8.70 -14.73
CA VAL A 356 -11.66 9.76 -14.19
C VAL A 356 -11.52 10.90 -15.19
N ALA A 357 -11.30 10.58 -16.48
CA ALA A 357 -11.25 11.57 -17.54
C ALA A 357 -12.51 12.43 -17.57
N LEU A 358 -13.69 11.79 -17.46
CA LEU A 358 -15.00 12.46 -17.39
C LEU A 358 -15.17 13.26 -16.09
N ALA A 359 -14.76 12.72 -14.95
CA ALA A 359 -14.89 13.36 -13.63
C ALA A 359 -14.07 14.64 -13.50
N MET A 360 -12.98 14.75 -14.28
CA MET A 360 -12.10 15.92 -14.33
C MET A 360 -12.40 16.89 -15.48
N ARG A 361 -13.38 16.60 -16.35
CA ARG A 361 -13.70 17.51 -17.46
C ARG A 361 -14.16 18.86 -16.93
N GLY A 362 -13.63 19.94 -17.53
CA GLY A 362 -13.94 21.30 -17.12
C GLY A 362 -13.46 21.66 -15.72
N ALA A 363 -12.61 20.82 -15.08
CA ALA A 363 -11.97 21.20 -13.83
C ALA A 363 -11.14 22.46 -14.06
N PRO A 364 -11.38 23.54 -13.28
CA PRO A 364 -10.54 24.72 -13.38
C PRO A 364 -9.09 24.29 -13.15
N HIS A 365 -8.19 24.78 -14.00
CA HIS A 365 -6.78 24.61 -13.73
C HIS A 365 -6.52 25.29 -12.38
N PRO A 366 -6.05 24.56 -11.35
CA PRO A 366 -5.80 25.21 -10.08
C PRO A 366 -4.78 26.33 -10.31
N ASP A 367 -5.10 27.57 -9.94
CA ASP A 367 -4.17 28.72 -9.94
C ASP A 367 -2.98 28.50 -8.98
N CYS A 368 -2.93 27.35 -8.30
CA CYS A 368 -2.02 26.93 -7.24
C CYS A 368 -0.55 26.68 -7.66
N GLY A 369 -0.10 27.25 -8.79
CA GLY A 369 1.24 27.00 -9.31
C GLY A 369 1.41 25.62 -9.97
N LYS A 370 2.43 25.48 -10.82
CA LYS A 370 2.72 24.23 -11.56
C LYS A 370 3.08 23.06 -10.62
N ASP A 371 3.51 23.37 -9.40
CA ASP A 371 4.13 22.46 -8.45
C ASP A 371 3.16 21.64 -7.59
N TYR A 372 1.89 22.04 -7.51
CA TYR A 372 0.80 21.28 -6.86
C TYR A 372 -0.01 20.43 -7.85
N ARG A 373 0.38 20.39 -9.13
CA ARG A 373 -0.33 19.62 -10.14
C ARG A 373 -0.39 18.14 -9.72
N PRO A 374 -1.59 17.52 -9.71
CA PRO A 374 -1.72 16.11 -9.41
C PRO A 374 -0.78 15.26 -10.27
N THR A 375 -0.13 14.28 -9.64
CA THR A 375 0.71 13.31 -10.30
C THR A 375 -0.06 12.65 -11.46
N LEU A 376 0.63 12.41 -12.58
CA LEU A 376 0.03 11.82 -13.79
C LEU A 376 -1.25 12.56 -14.24
N ARG A 377 -1.32 13.88 -13.99
CA ARG A 377 -2.47 14.74 -14.31
C ARG A 377 -3.79 14.26 -13.70
N GLY A 378 -3.74 13.61 -12.54
CA GLY A 378 -4.92 13.12 -11.79
C GLY A 378 -5.27 11.65 -12.04
N TYR A 379 -4.55 10.95 -12.93
CA TYR A 379 -4.78 9.53 -13.21
C TYR A 379 -4.07 8.58 -12.23
N THR A 380 -3.46 9.08 -11.15
CA THR A 380 -2.73 8.27 -10.18
C THR A 380 -3.56 7.09 -9.65
N GLY A 381 -4.84 7.31 -9.31
CA GLY A 381 -5.74 6.25 -8.87
C GLY A 381 -5.84 5.07 -9.86
N PRO A 382 -6.34 5.29 -11.10
CA PRO A 382 -6.36 4.26 -12.14
C PRO A 382 -5.01 3.60 -12.43
N PHE A 383 -3.90 4.35 -12.42
CA PHE A 383 -2.56 3.78 -12.61
C PHE A 383 -2.13 2.85 -11.48
N VAL A 384 -2.42 3.21 -10.24
CA VAL A 384 -2.12 2.35 -9.08
C VAL A 384 -3.03 1.12 -9.06
N ALA A 385 -4.28 1.25 -9.52
CA ALA A 385 -5.17 0.10 -9.75
C ALA A 385 -4.61 -0.84 -10.83
N LEU A 386 -4.10 -0.29 -11.94
CA LEU A 386 -3.43 -1.04 -13.00
C LEU A 386 -2.18 -1.77 -12.49
N LEU A 387 -1.35 -1.10 -11.68
CA LEU A 387 -0.18 -1.72 -11.05
C LEU A 387 -0.58 -2.88 -10.15
N GLY A 388 -1.66 -2.71 -9.35
CA GLY A 388 -2.24 -3.79 -8.56
C GLY A 388 -2.71 -4.96 -9.41
N TRP A 389 -3.33 -4.68 -10.57
CA TRP A 389 -3.80 -5.72 -11.50
C TRP A 389 -2.64 -6.49 -12.14
N LEU A 390 -1.60 -5.80 -12.63
CA LEU A 390 -0.40 -6.42 -13.19
C LEU A 390 0.31 -7.30 -12.15
N LEU A 391 0.48 -6.79 -10.92
CA LEU A 391 1.12 -7.55 -9.83
C LEU A 391 0.28 -8.77 -9.43
N GLY A 392 -1.05 -8.62 -9.31
CA GLY A 392 -1.97 -9.72 -9.00
C GLY A 392 -1.97 -10.81 -10.08
N GLY A 393 -1.97 -10.40 -11.36
CA GLY A 393 -1.86 -11.31 -12.49
C GLY A 393 -0.51 -12.04 -12.52
N ALA A 394 0.58 -11.32 -12.32
CA ALA A 394 1.93 -11.89 -12.26
C ALA A 394 2.08 -12.93 -11.12
N LEU A 395 1.54 -12.64 -9.93
CA LEU A 395 1.49 -13.57 -8.81
C LEU A 395 0.65 -14.81 -9.14
N SER A 396 -0.52 -14.63 -9.74
CA SER A 396 -1.40 -15.72 -10.19
C SER A 396 -0.66 -16.67 -11.14
N VAL A 397 -0.01 -16.09 -12.16
CA VAL A 397 0.77 -16.84 -13.15
C VAL A 397 1.97 -17.55 -12.54
N GLY A 398 2.73 -16.85 -11.69
CA GLY A 398 3.89 -17.42 -11.01
C GLY A 398 3.53 -18.62 -10.14
N VAL A 399 2.45 -18.54 -9.35
CA VAL A 399 2.03 -19.65 -8.47
C VAL A 399 1.55 -20.86 -9.27
N GLY A 400 0.74 -20.66 -10.33
CA GLY A 400 0.28 -21.80 -11.15
C GLY A 400 1.40 -22.47 -11.95
N LEU A 401 2.31 -21.69 -12.54
CA LEU A 401 3.50 -22.23 -13.23
C LEU A 401 4.41 -22.99 -12.25
N TRP A 402 4.68 -22.39 -11.09
CA TRP A 402 5.52 -23.02 -10.07
C TRP A 402 4.93 -24.35 -9.57
N THR A 403 3.61 -24.39 -9.36
CA THR A 403 2.92 -25.62 -8.93
C THR A 403 3.04 -26.73 -9.97
N ALA A 404 2.84 -26.40 -11.25
CA ALA A 404 2.99 -27.38 -12.33
C ALA A 404 4.43 -27.89 -12.48
N GLN A 405 5.43 -27.02 -12.31
CA GLN A 405 6.85 -27.39 -12.38
C GLN A 405 7.34 -28.22 -11.18
N ILE A 406 6.74 -28.04 -10.00
CA ILE A 406 7.06 -28.87 -8.82
C ILE A 406 6.48 -30.28 -8.97
N LEU A 407 5.27 -30.38 -9.49
CA LEU A 407 4.55 -31.66 -9.57
C LEU A 407 4.86 -32.44 -10.86
N GLY A 408 5.33 -31.78 -11.92
CA GLY A 408 5.52 -32.41 -13.22
C GLY A 408 6.24 -31.53 -14.25
N THR A 409 6.06 -31.85 -15.52
CA THR A 409 6.57 -31.10 -16.68
C THR A 409 5.45 -30.32 -17.34
N LEU A 410 5.74 -29.11 -17.82
CA LEU A 410 4.74 -28.26 -18.48
C LEU A 410 4.51 -28.70 -19.93
N THR A 411 3.24 -28.94 -20.27
CA THR A 411 2.76 -29.20 -21.63
C THR A 411 1.74 -28.15 -22.06
N PHE A 412 1.67 -27.87 -23.36
CA PHE A 412 0.93 -26.74 -23.90
C PHE A 412 -0.44 -27.09 -24.48
N SER A 413 -0.76 -28.38 -24.59
CA SER A 413 -2.09 -28.83 -25.02
C SER A 413 -2.50 -30.15 -24.40
N SER A 414 -3.82 -30.34 -24.28
CA SER A 414 -4.40 -31.62 -23.88
C SER A 414 -4.08 -32.76 -24.84
N ALA A 415 -3.73 -32.46 -26.09
CA ALA A 415 -3.32 -33.47 -27.06
C ALA A 415 -1.88 -33.92 -26.79
N ASP A 416 -0.98 -32.99 -26.46
CA ASP A 416 0.43 -33.28 -26.17
C ASP A 416 0.57 -34.15 -24.92
N ALA A 417 -0.05 -33.76 -23.81
CA ALA A 417 0.03 -34.58 -22.59
C ALA A 417 -0.57 -35.97 -22.79
N ARG A 418 -1.67 -36.10 -23.56
CA ARG A 418 -2.23 -37.41 -23.90
C ARG A 418 -1.26 -38.24 -24.74
N ARG A 419 -0.58 -37.61 -25.71
CA ARG A 419 0.45 -38.28 -26.51
C ARG A 419 1.60 -38.76 -25.63
N GLU A 420 2.11 -37.93 -24.73
CA GLU A 420 3.21 -38.29 -23.81
C GLU A 420 2.80 -39.40 -22.82
N LEU A 421 1.62 -39.31 -22.21
CA LEU A 421 1.10 -40.36 -21.32
C LEU A 421 0.92 -41.69 -22.05
N THR A 422 0.43 -41.65 -23.30
CA THR A 422 0.28 -42.84 -24.15
C THR A 422 1.62 -43.41 -24.57
N ALA A 423 2.59 -42.56 -24.94
CA ALA A 423 3.92 -43.02 -25.30
C ALA A 423 4.61 -43.72 -24.11
N ARG A 424 4.50 -43.13 -22.91
CA ARG A 424 5.00 -43.72 -21.67
C ARG A 424 4.37 -45.09 -21.40
N SER A 425 3.04 -45.22 -21.48
CA SER A 425 2.37 -46.50 -21.22
C SER A 425 2.77 -47.58 -22.23
N LEU A 426 2.95 -47.21 -23.50
CA LEU A 426 3.44 -48.11 -24.54
C LEU A 426 4.87 -48.59 -24.25
N VAL A 427 5.80 -47.70 -23.88
CA VAL A 427 7.19 -48.07 -23.55
C VAL A 427 7.27 -49.00 -22.34
N LEU A 428 6.47 -48.73 -21.30
CA LEU A 428 6.44 -49.57 -20.10
C LEU A 428 5.80 -50.94 -20.35
N ALA A 429 4.81 -51.02 -21.25
CA ALA A 429 4.15 -52.27 -21.61
C ALA A 429 4.97 -53.15 -22.57
N ASP A 430 5.82 -52.56 -23.40
CA ASP A 430 6.58 -53.27 -24.44
C ASP A 430 7.79 -54.00 -23.86
N ALA A 431 7.69 -55.34 -23.76
CA ALA A 431 8.74 -56.23 -23.24
C ALA A 431 10.04 -56.23 -24.04
N THR A 432 10.01 -55.73 -25.28
CA THR A 432 11.18 -55.68 -26.16
C THR A 432 12.06 -54.45 -25.92
N ARG A 433 11.56 -53.46 -25.18
CA ARG A 433 12.31 -52.24 -24.82
C ARG A 433 13.39 -52.55 -23.78
N GLY A 434 14.55 -51.90 -23.96
CA GLY A 434 15.67 -51.99 -23.02
C GLY A 434 15.31 -51.53 -21.61
N PHE A 435 16.09 -51.98 -20.62
CA PHE A 435 15.91 -51.57 -19.23
C PHE A 435 16.04 -50.05 -19.05
N GLU A 436 17.00 -49.42 -19.75
CA GLU A 436 17.22 -47.97 -19.72
C GLU A 436 16.00 -47.19 -20.22
N ASP A 437 15.48 -47.51 -21.41
CA ASP A 437 14.25 -46.89 -21.97
C ASP A 437 13.06 -46.97 -20.99
N ARG A 438 12.91 -48.12 -20.33
CA ARG A 438 11.84 -48.38 -19.36
C ARG A 438 12.07 -47.64 -18.04
N LEU A 439 13.31 -47.54 -17.57
CA LEU A 439 13.69 -46.77 -16.38
C LEU A 439 13.47 -45.28 -16.62
N ASP A 440 13.86 -44.76 -17.78
CA ASP A 440 13.64 -43.37 -18.19
C ASP A 440 12.15 -43.06 -18.29
N ALA A 441 11.35 -43.94 -18.91
CA ALA A 441 9.90 -43.79 -18.98
C ALA A 441 9.24 -43.88 -17.58
N ALA A 442 9.76 -44.73 -16.69
CA ALA A 442 9.26 -44.85 -15.33
C ALA A 442 9.56 -43.60 -14.49
N GLY A 443 10.77 -43.04 -14.63
CA GLY A 443 11.24 -41.83 -13.95
C GLY A 443 10.77 -40.51 -14.57
N ALA A 444 10.18 -40.54 -15.77
CA ALA A 444 9.64 -39.36 -16.42
C ALA A 444 8.54 -38.69 -15.58
N ALA A 445 8.67 -37.38 -15.41
CA ALA A 445 7.69 -36.54 -14.71
C ALA A 445 6.36 -36.47 -15.48
N ALA A 446 5.27 -36.24 -14.76
CA ALA A 446 3.93 -36.21 -15.37
C ALA A 446 3.72 -34.94 -16.21
N PRO A 447 3.14 -35.04 -17.42
CA PRO A 447 2.81 -33.86 -18.22
C PRO A 447 1.58 -33.14 -17.64
N LEU A 448 1.81 -31.92 -17.15
CA LEU A 448 0.80 -31.05 -16.55
C LEU A 448 0.58 -29.80 -17.41
N MET A 449 -0.64 -29.29 -17.40
CA MET A 449 -1.09 -28.18 -18.25
C MET A 449 -1.47 -26.99 -17.39
N VAL A 450 -1.17 -25.79 -17.89
CA VAL A 450 -1.64 -24.51 -17.33
C VAL A 450 -2.47 -23.77 -18.36
N PRO A 451 -3.40 -22.88 -17.95
CA PRO A 451 -4.18 -22.10 -18.91
C PRO A 451 -3.25 -21.29 -19.83
N ALA A 452 -3.54 -21.31 -21.13
CA ALA A 452 -2.77 -20.55 -22.13
C ALA A 452 -2.47 -19.09 -21.72
N PRO A 453 -3.40 -18.32 -21.08
CA PRO A 453 -3.12 -17.02 -20.47
C PRO A 453 -1.80 -16.90 -19.72
N TYR A 454 -1.38 -17.94 -19.03
CA TYR A 454 -0.19 -17.91 -18.17
C TYR A 454 1.09 -17.77 -19.01
N LEU A 455 1.14 -18.38 -20.20
CA LEU A 455 2.34 -18.39 -21.04
C LEU A 455 2.57 -17.03 -21.70
N TRP A 456 1.54 -16.44 -22.30
CA TRP A 456 1.69 -15.12 -22.93
C TRP A 456 1.79 -13.98 -21.91
N THR A 457 1.21 -14.15 -20.70
CA THR A 457 1.51 -13.26 -19.57
C THR A 457 2.99 -13.34 -19.20
N ALA A 458 3.52 -14.55 -19.05
CA ALA A 458 4.92 -14.76 -18.69
C ALA A 458 5.87 -14.16 -19.73
N ALA A 459 5.57 -14.33 -21.02
CA ALA A 459 6.34 -13.71 -22.10
C ALA A 459 6.27 -12.18 -22.06
N ALA A 460 5.07 -11.60 -21.86
CA ALA A 460 4.90 -10.17 -21.71
C ALA A 460 5.66 -9.62 -20.49
N MET A 461 5.73 -10.37 -19.38
CA MET A 461 6.49 -10.01 -18.20
C MET A 461 8.00 -9.90 -18.48
N VAL A 462 8.59 -10.85 -19.21
CA VAL A 462 10.01 -10.79 -19.59
C VAL A 462 10.33 -9.50 -20.33
N VAL A 463 9.54 -9.17 -21.35
CA VAL A 463 9.74 -7.96 -22.15
C VAL A 463 9.52 -6.71 -21.31
N THR A 464 8.51 -6.71 -20.44
CA THR A 464 8.22 -5.58 -19.53
C THR A 464 9.37 -5.33 -18.57
N VAL A 465 9.93 -6.38 -17.96
CA VAL A 465 11.09 -6.29 -17.06
C VAL A 465 12.31 -5.77 -17.81
N ALA A 466 12.57 -6.27 -19.02
CA ALA A 466 13.69 -5.80 -19.84
C ALA A 466 13.55 -4.30 -20.18
N VAL A 467 12.36 -3.86 -20.61
CA VAL A 467 12.07 -2.43 -20.88
C VAL A 467 12.23 -1.59 -19.61
N ALA A 468 11.75 -2.07 -18.47
CA ALA A 468 11.88 -1.37 -17.19
C ALA A 468 13.35 -1.16 -16.80
N VAL A 469 14.19 -2.19 -16.95
CA VAL A 469 15.64 -2.13 -16.66
C VAL A 469 16.33 -1.14 -17.60
N VAL A 470 16.09 -1.24 -18.91
CA VAL A 470 16.68 -0.31 -19.90
C VAL A 470 16.28 1.12 -19.59
N TRP A 471 15.00 1.36 -19.28
CA TRP A 471 14.52 2.70 -19.00
C TRP A 471 15.08 3.26 -17.69
N ALA A 472 15.20 2.44 -16.65
CA ALA A 472 15.85 2.82 -15.39
C ALA A 472 17.31 3.23 -15.61
N VAL A 473 18.07 2.46 -16.40
CA VAL A 473 19.47 2.80 -16.75
C VAL A 473 19.55 4.11 -17.54
N VAL A 474 18.67 4.32 -18.51
CA VAL A 474 18.63 5.55 -19.32
C VAL A 474 18.32 6.78 -18.45
N VAL A 475 17.34 6.68 -17.55
CA VAL A 475 16.97 7.79 -16.66
C VAL A 475 18.08 8.06 -15.65
N TRP A 476 18.64 7.02 -15.03
CA TRP A 476 19.79 7.16 -14.12
C TRP A 476 20.94 7.91 -14.80
N ARG A 477 21.35 7.48 -16.00
CA ARG A 477 22.42 8.14 -16.77
C ARG A 477 22.09 9.59 -17.10
N ARG A 478 20.83 9.92 -17.43
CA ARG A 478 20.42 11.31 -17.70
C ARG A 478 20.39 12.18 -16.44
N ALA A 479 19.96 11.63 -15.31
CA ALA A 479 19.92 12.34 -14.04
C ALA A 479 21.32 12.67 -13.53
N VAL A 480 22.25 11.70 -13.58
CA VAL A 480 23.66 11.88 -13.21
C VAL A 480 24.38 12.85 -14.14
N ARG A 481 24.10 12.83 -15.45
CA ARG A 481 24.73 13.76 -16.40
C ARG A 481 24.28 15.22 -16.25
N ARG A 482 23.04 15.47 -15.82
CA ARG A 482 22.50 16.84 -15.63
C ARG A 482 22.97 17.50 -14.34
N SER A 483 23.38 16.72 -13.35
CA SER A 483 23.75 17.20 -12.01
C SER A 483 25.17 17.78 -11.95
N GLY A 484 26.02 17.48 -12.94
CA GLY A 484 27.42 17.91 -12.93
C GLY A 484 27.70 19.29 -13.53
N THR A 485 26.73 19.99 -14.14
CA THR A 485 27.05 21.09 -15.07
C THR A 485 26.47 22.48 -14.75
N ASP A 486 25.53 22.63 -13.82
CA ASP A 486 24.85 23.92 -13.59
C ASP A 486 24.92 24.35 -12.12
N ARG A 487 25.64 25.46 -11.86
CA ARG A 487 25.79 26.13 -10.56
C ARG A 487 24.99 27.44 -10.47
N SER A 488 24.30 27.85 -11.54
CA SER A 488 23.84 29.24 -11.73
C SER A 488 22.67 29.67 -10.84
N GLY A 489 21.92 28.72 -10.26
CA GLY A 489 20.76 28.99 -9.42
C GLY A 489 20.97 28.82 -7.92
N ASP A 490 22.19 28.52 -7.47
CA ASP A 490 22.48 28.21 -6.07
C ASP A 490 23.07 29.39 -5.29
N PRO A 491 22.91 29.41 -3.95
CA PRO A 491 23.55 30.42 -3.09
C PRO A 491 25.06 30.45 -3.29
N ASP A 492 25.67 31.63 -3.14
CA ASP A 492 27.10 31.81 -3.35
C ASP A 492 27.95 30.85 -2.50
N VAL A 493 27.49 30.51 -1.29
CA VAL A 493 28.14 29.53 -0.39
C VAL A 493 28.25 28.12 -1.00
N GLU A 494 27.22 27.63 -1.69
CA GLU A 494 27.26 26.31 -2.34
C GLU A 494 27.99 26.36 -3.68
N ARG A 495 27.98 27.51 -4.36
CA ARG A 495 28.69 27.72 -5.63
C ARG A 495 30.20 27.71 -5.49
N THR A 496 30.72 28.16 -4.35
CA THR A 496 32.16 28.19 -4.05
C THR A 496 32.69 26.89 -3.47
N ALA A 497 31.82 25.87 -3.33
CA ALA A 497 32.21 24.55 -2.86
C ALA A 497 33.31 23.91 -3.75
N PRO A 498 34.27 23.18 -3.17
CA PRO A 498 35.22 22.34 -3.91
C PRO A 498 34.51 21.39 -4.89
N ASP A 499 35.16 21.07 -6.01
CA ASP A 499 34.54 20.30 -7.09
C ASP A 499 34.10 18.88 -6.67
N ASP A 500 34.87 18.22 -5.80
CA ASP A 500 34.55 16.89 -5.23
C ASP A 500 33.29 16.93 -4.34
N VAL A 501 33.16 17.99 -3.53
CA VAL A 501 31.98 18.24 -2.69
C VAL A 501 30.77 18.58 -3.58
N TRP A 502 30.97 19.36 -4.63
CA TRP A 502 29.93 19.71 -5.59
C TRP A 502 29.40 18.48 -6.35
N GLU A 503 30.28 17.57 -6.76
CA GLU A 503 29.88 16.30 -7.39
C GLU A 503 29.01 15.45 -6.46
N ALA A 504 29.36 15.39 -5.16
CA ALA A 504 28.56 14.69 -4.17
C ALA A 504 27.17 15.32 -3.96
N ILE A 505 27.09 16.66 -3.87
CA ILE A 505 25.82 17.41 -3.80
C ILE A 505 25.00 17.15 -5.08
N GLY A 506 25.62 17.25 -6.25
CA GLY A 506 24.97 17.00 -7.54
C GLY A 506 24.39 15.60 -7.62
N ALA A 507 25.15 14.58 -7.22
CA ALA A 507 24.69 13.20 -7.18
C ALA A 507 23.51 12.99 -6.21
N ALA A 508 23.58 13.59 -5.01
CA ALA A 508 22.50 13.50 -4.03
C ALA A 508 21.23 14.24 -4.49
N ARG A 509 21.36 15.42 -5.09
CA ARG A 509 20.24 16.15 -5.72
C ARG A 509 19.65 15.39 -6.91
N ALA A 510 20.47 14.72 -7.72
CA ALA A 510 20.00 13.89 -8.82
C ALA A 510 19.19 12.69 -8.32
N LEU A 511 19.69 12.01 -7.29
CA LEU A 511 18.96 10.94 -6.61
C LEU A 511 17.64 11.47 -6.03
N ALA A 512 17.67 12.66 -5.42
CA ALA A 512 16.48 13.30 -4.89
C ALA A 512 15.45 13.63 -5.99
N ALA A 513 15.88 14.15 -7.14
CA ALA A 513 15.02 14.49 -8.27
C ALA A 513 14.33 13.26 -8.91
N LEU A 514 14.86 12.04 -8.71
CA LEU A 514 14.21 10.81 -9.19
C LEU A 514 12.83 10.61 -8.57
N THR A 515 12.58 11.10 -7.35
CA THR A 515 11.24 11.02 -6.72
C THR A 515 10.19 11.82 -7.50
N ASP A 516 10.57 12.91 -8.18
CA ASP A 516 9.64 13.70 -8.98
C ASP A 516 9.32 13.06 -10.34
N SER A 517 10.28 12.32 -10.90
CA SER A 517 10.16 11.64 -12.20
C SER A 517 9.65 10.20 -12.08
N GLY A 518 9.83 9.58 -10.92
CA GLY A 518 9.56 8.17 -10.63
C GLY A 518 8.12 7.74 -10.94
N PRO A 519 7.08 8.47 -10.51
CA PRO A 519 5.70 8.10 -10.84
C PRO A 519 5.43 8.04 -12.35
N GLY A 520 6.00 8.97 -13.13
CA GLY A 520 5.92 8.97 -14.60
C GLY A 520 6.58 7.75 -15.22
N MET A 521 7.73 7.34 -14.68
CA MET A 521 8.43 6.13 -15.11
C MET A 521 7.65 4.86 -14.80
N ILE A 522 7.19 4.71 -13.56
CA ILE A 522 6.42 3.54 -13.14
C ILE A 522 5.14 3.42 -13.98
N ALA A 523 4.46 4.54 -14.22
CA ALA A 523 3.28 4.58 -15.08
C ALA A 523 3.59 4.16 -16.52
N GLY A 524 4.68 4.65 -17.12
CA GLY A 524 5.07 4.24 -18.47
C GLY A 524 5.39 2.75 -18.56
N VAL A 525 6.07 2.17 -17.55
CA VAL A 525 6.37 0.72 -17.52
C VAL A 525 5.06 -0.07 -17.41
N ALA A 526 4.14 0.37 -16.54
CA ALA A 526 2.84 -0.27 -16.40
C ALA A 526 2.02 -0.21 -17.69
N VAL A 527 2.02 0.93 -18.40
CA VAL A 527 1.36 1.06 -19.71
C VAL A 527 2.00 0.15 -20.74
N THR A 528 3.33 0.18 -20.89
CA THR A 528 4.05 -0.68 -21.83
C THR A 528 3.77 -2.15 -21.54
N GLY A 529 3.83 -2.57 -20.27
CA GLY A 529 3.51 -3.95 -19.89
C GLY A 529 2.06 -4.33 -20.21
N SER A 530 1.12 -3.41 -20.01
CA SER A 530 -0.29 -3.65 -20.34
C SER A 530 -0.54 -3.75 -21.84
N VAL A 531 0.13 -2.92 -22.65
CA VAL A 531 0.06 -2.97 -24.12
C VAL A 531 0.68 -4.26 -24.64
N LEU A 532 1.85 -4.64 -24.14
CA LEU A 532 2.52 -5.89 -24.51
C LEU A 532 1.65 -7.10 -24.14
N PHE A 533 1.09 -7.11 -22.93
CA PHE A 533 0.15 -8.14 -22.49
C PHE A 533 -1.07 -8.22 -23.41
N GLY A 534 -1.71 -7.09 -23.73
CA GLY A 534 -2.86 -7.06 -24.64
C GLY A 534 -2.51 -7.51 -26.06
N ALA A 535 -1.33 -7.14 -26.56
CA ALA A 535 -0.85 -7.55 -27.87
C ALA A 535 -0.60 -9.06 -27.92
N THR A 536 0.07 -9.64 -26.92
CA THR A 536 0.29 -11.10 -26.85
C THR A 536 -1.02 -11.85 -26.66
N ALA A 537 -1.99 -11.29 -25.92
CA ALA A 537 -3.36 -11.79 -25.82
C ALA A 537 -4.01 -11.96 -27.20
N LEU A 538 -4.00 -10.85 -27.95
CA LEU A 538 -4.64 -10.75 -29.24
C LEU A 538 -3.99 -11.70 -30.24
N LEU A 539 -2.65 -11.68 -30.31
CA LEU A 539 -1.87 -12.58 -31.16
C LEU A 539 -2.17 -14.05 -30.86
N SER A 540 -2.26 -14.44 -29.59
CA SER A 540 -2.57 -15.83 -29.19
C SER A 540 -3.97 -16.29 -29.61
N THR A 541 -4.89 -15.35 -29.84
CA THR A 541 -6.26 -15.65 -30.30
C THR A 541 -6.28 -15.98 -31.79
N PHE A 542 -5.47 -15.30 -32.61
CA PHE A 542 -5.41 -15.49 -34.06
C PHE A 542 -4.35 -16.50 -34.50
N PHE A 543 -3.30 -16.71 -33.70
CA PHE A 543 -2.20 -17.62 -33.98
C PHE A 543 -1.99 -18.60 -32.81
N PRO A 544 -2.83 -19.66 -32.70
CA PRO A 544 -2.72 -20.63 -31.61
C PRO A 544 -1.45 -21.48 -31.67
N LEU A 545 -0.75 -21.50 -32.82
CA LEU A 545 0.56 -22.14 -32.99
C LEU A 545 1.67 -21.16 -32.59
N VAL A 546 1.87 -21.00 -31.29
CA VAL A 546 3.14 -20.45 -30.79
C VAL A 546 4.15 -21.57 -30.90
N VAL A 547 5.06 -21.49 -31.88
CA VAL A 547 6.27 -22.33 -31.86
C VAL A 547 6.96 -22.01 -30.53
N PRO A 548 7.09 -22.98 -29.61
CA PRO A 548 7.74 -22.71 -28.33
C PRO A 548 9.15 -22.22 -28.62
N PRO A 549 9.58 -21.09 -28.03
CA PRO A 549 10.95 -20.61 -28.20
C PRO A 549 11.96 -21.70 -27.79
N PRO A 550 13.17 -21.72 -28.38
CA PRO A 550 14.18 -22.75 -28.09
C PRO A 550 14.46 -22.85 -26.59
N GLY A 551 14.81 -24.05 -26.13
CA GLY A 551 14.93 -24.45 -24.71
C GLY A 551 15.29 -23.35 -23.69
N PRO A 552 16.44 -22.63 -23.83
CA PRO A 552 16.82 -21.60 -22.86
C PRO A 552 15.87 -20.40 -22.80
N ALA A 553 15.27 -20.00 -23.92
CA ALA A 553 14.32 -18.89 -23.96
C ALA A 553 12.98 -19.27 -23.31
N MET A 554 12.54 -20.52 -23.46
CA MET A 554 11.37 -21.03 -22.73
C MET A 554 11.62 -21.05 -21.21
N ALA A 555 12.80 -21.46 -20.77
CA ALA A 555 13.17 -21.44 -19.35
C ALA A 555 13.12 -20.02 -18.76
N VAL A 556 13.56 -19.00 -19.49
CA VAL A 556 13.46 -17.58 -19.06
C VAL A 556 12.00 -17.13 -18.97
N VAL A 557 11.17 -17.47 -19.96
CA VAL A 557 9.73 -17.11 -19.96
C VAL A 557 9.03 -17.73 -18.75
N LEU A 558 9.17 -19.03 -18.55
CA LEU A 558 8.52 -19.75 -17.45
C LEU A 558 9.12 -19.39 -16.09
N GLY A 559 10.42 -19.12 -16.03
CA GLY A 559 11.14 -18.79 -14.80
C GLY A 559 10.86 -17.37 -14.30
N THR A 560 10.60 -16.39 -15.17
CA THR A 560 10.47 -14.98 -14.76
C THR A 560 9.33 -14.73 -13.75
N PRO A 561 8.09 -15.22 -13.95
CA PRO A 561 7.03 -15.11 -12.94
C PRO A 561 7.36 -15.84 -11.64
N VAL A 562 8.03 -16.99 -11.72
CA VAL A 562 8.45 -17.77 -10.54
C VAL A 562 9.52 -17.01 -9.75
N VAL A 563 10.51 -16.43 -10.43
CA VAL A 563 11.54 -15.57 -9.83
C VAL A 563 10.91 -14.36 -9.15
N LEU A 564 9.87 -13.75 -9.72
CA LEU A 564 9.15 -12.67 -9.07
C LEU A 564 8.49 -13.13 -7.76
N VAL A 565 7.79 -14.27 -7.77
CA VAL A 565 7.18 -14.85 -6.55
C VAL A 565 8.26 -15.15 -5.51
N VAL A 566 9.35 -15.81 -5.91
CA VAL A 566 10.48 -16.14 -5.03
C VAL A 566 11.14 -14.88 -4.50
N ALA A 567 11.35 -13.85 -5.32
CA ALA A 567 11.93 -12.58 -4.90
C ALA A 567 11.04 -11.85 -3.88
N LEU A 568 9.71 -11.87 -4.05
CA LEU A 568 8.78 -11.31 -3.08
C LEU A 568 8.77 -12.10 -1.77
N LEU A 569 8.86 -13.44 -1.83
CA LEU A 569 9.01 -14.30 -0.66
C LEU A 569 10.35 -14.06 0.05
N LEU A 570 11.45 -13.94 -0.69
CA LEU A 570 12.77 -13.61 -0.16
C LEU A 570 12.79 -12.22 0.47
N LEU A 571 12.13 -11.24 -0.14
CA LEU A 571 11.98 -9.91 0.42
C LEU A 571 11.15 -9.94 1.71
N ALA A 572 10.09 -10.76 1.76
CA ALA A 572 9.35 -11.00 3.00
C ALA A 572 10.27 -11.64 4.07
N VAL A 573 10.97 -12.73 3.73
CA VAL A 573 11.94 -13.44 4.61
C VAL A 573 13.06 -12.51 5.09
N GLN A 574 13.62 -11.68 4.22
CA GLN A 574 14.63 -10.69 4.59
C GLN A 574 14.04 -9.60 5.49
N GLY A 575 12.78 -9.20 5.30
CA GLY A 575 12.08 -8.32 6.25
C GLY A 575 11.96 -8.91 7.65
N PHE A 576 11.97 -10.25 7.80
CA PHE A 576 12.07 -10.90 9.10
C PHE A 576 13.48 -10.79 9.70
N ARG A 577 14.53 -11.01 8.89
CA ARG A 577 15.92 -11.17 9.38
C ARG A 577 16.72 -9.88 9.44
N ASN A 578 16.50 -8.94 8.52
CA ASN A 578 17.30 -7.72 8.36
C ASN A 578 16.49 -6.46 8.73
N ARG A 579 17.04 -5.65 9.64
CA ARG A 579 16.46 -4.37 10.04
C ARG A 579 16.39 -3.38 8.87
N GLN A 580 17.43 -3.25 8.05
CA GLN A 580 17.46 -2.29 6.93
C GLN A 580 16.46 -2.65 5.83
N ALA A 581 16.36 -3.93 5.44
CA ALA A 581 15.36 -4.39 4.47
C ALA A 581 13.92 -4.15 4.99
N ARG A 582 13.69 -4.39 6.28
CA ARG A 582 12.41 -4.08 6.93
C ARG A 582 12.09 -2.58 6.91
N ARG A 583 13.08 -1.70 7.08
CA ARG A 583 12.90 -0.24 6.97
C ARG A 583 12.45 0.18 5.57
N ALA A 584 13.12 -0.31 4.53
CA ALA A 584 12.75 0.01 3.13
C ALA A 584 11.30 -0.42 2.79
N VAL A 585 10.90 -1.62 3.23
CA VAL A 585 9.54 -2.14 3.06
C VAL A 585 8.52 -1.35 3.89
N ALA A 586 8.89 -0.87 5.08
CA ALA A 586 8.02 -0.08 5.93
C ALA A 586 7.60 1.25 5.29
N ILE A 587 8.47 1.90 4.51
CA ILE A 587 8.13 3.17 3.82
C ILE A 587 6.91 3.01 2.92
N LEU A 588 6.89 1.94 2.11
CA LEU A 588 5.74 1.64 1.24
C LEU A 588 4.48 1.42 2.07
N TRP A 589 4.59 0.67 3.18
CA TRP A 589 3.46 0.38 4.04
C TRP A 589 2.95 1.61 4.79
N ASP A 590 3.80 2.54 5.18
CA ASP A 590 3.39 3.76 5.87
C ASP A 590 2.48 4.62 4.96
N VAL A 591 2.70 4.63 3.63
CA VAL A 591 1.78 5.29 2.70
C VAL A 591 0.50 4.47 2.46
N VAL A 592 0.65 3.17 2.22
CA VAL A 592 -0.47 2.27 1.88
C VAL A 592 -1.45 2.10 3.04
N THR A 593 -0.95 2.04 4.27
CA THR A 593 -1.71 1.74 5.49
C THR A 593 -2.09 2.96 6.31
N PHE A 594 -1.80 4.18 5.83
CA PHE A 594 -2.36 5.39 6.42
C PHE A 594 -3.88 5.43 6.28
N TRP A 595 -4.40 4.96 5.14
CA TRP A 595 -5.80 5.16 4.76
C TRP A 595 -6.77 4.09 5.27
N PRO A 596 -8.01 4.44 5.64
CA PRO A 596 -9.05 3.47 5.99
C PRO A 596 -9.40 2.52 4.83
N ARG A 597 -10.11 1.44 5.16
CA ARG A 597 -10.62 0.50 4.16
C ARG A 597 -11.80 1.12 3.40
N SER A 598 -11.72 1.10 2.08
CA SER A 598 -12.73 1.67 1.19
C SER A 598 -13.18 0.70 0.08
N THR A 599 -12.29 -0.15 -0.44
CA THR A 599 -12.61 -1.00 -1.60
C THR A 599 -12.50 -2.51 -1.36
N HIS A 600 -11.67 -2.97 -0.43
CA HIS A 600 -11.45 -4.40 -0.20
C HIS A 600 -11.32 -4.78 1.29
N PRO A 601 -11.88 -5.92 1.75
CA PRO A 601 -11.82 -6.32 3.17
C PRO A 601 -10.42 -6.76 3.64
N LEU A 602 -9.62 -7.41 2.78
CA LEU A 602 -8.25 -7.82 3.09
C LEU A 602 -7.21 -6.69 3.01
N THR A 603 -7.62 -5.46 2.73
CA THR A 603 -6.72 -4.31 2.88
C THR A 603 -6.16 -4.31 4.29
N LEU A 604 -4.88 -4.00 4.40
CA LEU A 604 -4.18 -3.92 5.68
C LEU A 604 -4.87 -2.93 6.62
N PRO A 605 -4.80 -3.15 7.96
CA PRO A 605 -5.37 -2.21 8.92
C PRO A 605 -4.78 -0.81 8.77
N SER A 606 -5.64 0.21 8.90
CA SER A 606 -5.21 1.60 8.87
C SER A 606 -4.56 1.97 10.21
N TYR A 607 -3.37 2.55 10.19
CA TYR A 607 -2.79 3.16 11.39
C TYR A 607 -3.20 4.63 11.55
N GLY A 608 -3.57 5.32 10.45
CA GLY A 608 -3.83 6.76 10.44
C GLY A 608 -4.90 7.17 11.46
N GLY A 609 -6.01 6.43 11.51
CA GLY A 609 -7.09 6.70 12.48
C GLY A 609 -6.67 6.55 13.93
N ARG A 610 -5.65 5.73 14.21
CA ARG A 610 -5.09 5.62 15.55
C ARG A 610 -4.10 6.76 15.84
N THR A 611 -3.13 6.99 14.95
CA THR A 611 -2.06 7.96 15.19
C THR A 611 -2.52 9.41 15.19
N VAL A 612 -3.46 9.76 14.30
CA VAL A 612 -4.00 11.12 14.21
C VAL A 612 -4.79 11.47 15.46
N LEU A 613 -5.57 10.51 15.98
CA LEU A 613 -6.38 10.72 17.17
C LEU A 613 -5.59 10.66 18.46
N ASP A 614 -4.64 9.73 18.59
CA ASP A 614 -3.70 9.70 19.71
C ASP A 614 -3.01 11.06 19.87
N LEU A 615 -2.51 11.61 18.75
CA LEU A 615 -1.86 12.92 18.73
C LEU A 615 -2.82 14.05 19.10
N ARG A 616 -4.01 14.09 18.48
CA ARG A 616 -5.03 15.12 18.77
C ARG A 616 -5.45 15.12 20.24
N TYR A 617 -5.76 13.95 20.80
CA TYR A 617 -6.16 13.83 22.20
C TYR A 617 -5.02 14.17 23.15
N ARG A 618 -3.78 13.84 22.80
CA ARG A 618 -2.63 14.21 23.62
C ARG A 618 -2.38 15.72 23.62
N LEU A 619 -2.49 16.37 22.47
CA LEU A 619 -2.37 17.82 22.35
C LEU A 619 -3.40 18.53 23.23
N ALA A 620 -4.68 18.12 23.12
CA ALA A 620 -5.75 18.67 23.95
C ALA A 620 -5.52 18.40 25.44
N GLU A 621 -5.15 17.19 25.84
CA GLU A 621 -4.85 16.83 27.23
C GLU A 621 -3.75 17.71 27.84
N LEU A 622 -2.66 17.94 27.11
CA LEU A 622 -1.55 18.77 27.58
C LEU A 622 -1.95 20.23 27.78
N THR A 623 -2.86 20.76 26.97
CA THR A 623 -3.33 22.15 27.10
C THR A 623 -4.51 22.33 28.05
N THR A 624 -5.32 21.29 28.30
CA THR A 624 -6.50 21.41 29.17
C THR A 624 -6.09 21.57 30.65
N ASN A 625 -4.98 20.95 31.06
CA ASN A 625 -4.42 21.10 32.42
C ASN A 625 -4.02 22.54 32.80
N ASP A 626 -4.02 23.49 31.85
CA ASP A 626 -3.89 24.93 32.12
C ASP A 626 -5.10 25.50 32.90
N SER A 627 -6.23 24.79 32.86
CA SER A 627 -7.54 25.24 33.37
C SER A 627 -7.83 24.84 34.83
N ASP A 628 -7.15 23.80 35.33
CA ASP A 628 -7.42 23.17 36.64
C ASP A 628 -6.57 23.76 37.79
N GLY A 629 -5.92 24.90 37.58
CA GLY A 629 -5.04 25.53 38.57
C GLY A 629 -3.66 24.87 38.71
N THR A 630 -3.33 23.89 37.86
CA THR A 630 -1.97 23.37 37.66
C THR A 630 -1.12 24.32 36.81
N ALA A 631 0.21 24.23 36.94
CA ALA A 631 1.15 25.15 36.28
C ALA A 631 0.98 25.21 34.75
N ALA A 632 1.11 26.41 34.19
CA ALA A 632 0.76 26.67 32.79
C ALA A 632 1.53 25.78 31.81
N THR A 633 0.80 25.18 30.85
CA THR A 633 1.38 24.23 29.88
C THR A 633 1.17 24.70 28.45
N ARG A 634 2.24 24.64 27.65
CA ARG A 634 2.26 24.94 26.21
C ARG A 634 2.90 23.80 25.45
N VAL A 635 2.60 23.68 24.15
CA VAL A 635 3.11 22.59 23.31
C VAL A 635 3.61 23.15 21.98
N VAL A 636 4.79 22.73 21.55
CA VAL A 636 5.34 22.87 20.20
C VAL A 636 5.39 21.49 19.57
N LEU A 637 4.73 21.31 18.43
CA LEU A 637 4.67 20.06 17.70
C LEU A 637 5.84 20.00 16.70
N VAL A 638 6.67 18.98 16.82
CA VAL A 638 7.82 18.74 15.94
C VAL A 638 7.60 17.45 15.18
N ALA A 639 7.58 17.53 13.85
CA ALA A 639 7.22 16.42 12.99
C ALA A 639 8.23 16.21 11.86
N HIS A 640 8.67 14.96 11.69
CA HIS A 640 9.60 14.56 10.64
C HIS A 640 8.94 13.59 9.64
N SER A 641 9.16 13.78 8.34
CA SER A 641 8.76 12.82 7.29
C SER A 641 7.28 12.41 7.42
N GLN A 642 6.95 11.13 7.54
CA GLN A 642 5.57 10.65 7.74
C GLN A 642 4.87 11.26 8.97
N GLY A 643 5.63 11.65 9.99
CA GLY A 643 5.11 12.39 11.14
C GLY A 643 4.48 13.72 10.75
N THR A 644 4.93 14.38 9.66
CA THR A 644 4.32 15.63 9.18
C THR A 644 2.93 15.41 8.61
N ILE A 645 2.67 14.23 8.03
CA ILE A 645 1.34 13.83 7.54
C ILE A 645 0.39 13.60 8.72
N ILE A 646 0.86 12.90 9.75
CA ILE A 646 0.08 12.65 10.98
C ILE A 646 -0.23 13.98 11.68
N ALA A 647 0.78 14.84 11.83
CA ALA A 647 0.65 16.16 12.44
C ALA A 647 -0.32 17.07 11.66
N ALA A 648 -0.18 17.15 10.33
CA ALA A 648 -1.07 17.94 9.49
C ALA A 648 -2.52 17.45 9.59
N ALA A 649 -2.75 16.13 9.52
CA ALA A 649 -4.10 15.56 9.65
C ALA A 649 -4.69 15.79 11.05
N ALA A 650 -3.89 15.72 12.13
CA ALA A 650 -4.36 16.01 13.48
C ALA A 650 -4.74 17.48 13.66
N LEU A 651 -3.91 18.40 13.16
CA LEU A 651 -4.16 19.85 13.25
C LEU A 651 -5.32 20.33 12.37
N MET A 652 -5.63 19.62 11.28
CA MET A 652 -6.85 19.85 10.50
C MET A 652 -8.12 19.55 11.33
N GLN A 653 -8.06 18.57 12.23
CA GLN A 653 -9.18 18.12 13.07
C GLN A 653 -9.24 18.73 14.47
N CYS A 654 -8.24 19.52 14.86
CA CYS A 654 -8.48 20.52 15.89
C CYS A 654 -9.61 21.40 15.37
N THR A 655 -10.53 21.93 16.14
CA THR A 655 -11.58 22.86 15.62
C THR A 655 -11.77 24.07 16.52
N LYS A 656 -11.30 23.96 17.76
CA LYS A 656 -11.51 24.99 18.76
C LYS A 656 -10.50 26.14 18.63
N PRO A 657 -10.88 27.39 18.95
CA PRO A 657 -9.99 28.54 18.86
C PRO A 657 -8.70 28.42 19.69
N GLU A 658 -8.72 27.69 20.80
CA GLU A 658 -7.61 27.44 21.72
C GLU A 658 -6.63 26.37 21.22
N GLU A 659 -7.05 25.51 20.30
CA GLU A 659 -6.24 24.40 19.75
C GLU A 659 -5.31 24.92 18.64
N ARG A 660 -4.39 25.83 19.00
CA ARG A 660 -3.40 26.43 18.09
C ARG A 660 -1.99 26.08 18.54
N TYR A 661 -1.46 25.02 17.96
CA TYR A 661 -0.15 24.49 18.28
C TYR A 661 0.87 24.96 17.24
N PRO A 662 2.00 25.58 17.64
CA PRO A 662 3.12 25.78 16.73
C PRO A 662 3.64 24.46 16.17
N LEU A 663 3.99 24.47 14.89
CA LEU A 663 4.37 23.31 14.11
C LEU A 663 5.75 23.52 13.47
N LEU A 664 6.68 22.63 13.78
CA LEU A 664 7.91 22.44 13.03
C LEU A 664 7.78 21.20 12.16
N THR A 665 7.89 21.35 10.85
CA THR A 665 8.01 20.22 9.92
C THR A 665 9.38 20.20 9.27
N PHE A 666 9.90 19.01 8.99
CA PHE A 666 11.10 18.87 8.16
C PHE A 666 11.17 17.49 7.53
N GLY A 667 11.93 17.42 6.43
CA GLY A 667 11.84 16.31 5.49
C GLY A 667 10.40 16.02 5.05
N SER A 668 9.58 17.07 4.89
CA SER A 668 8.12 16.96 4.81
C SER A 668 7.62 16.50 3.43
N PRO A 669 6.97 15.32 3.32
CA PRO A 669 6.39 14.84 2.06
C PRO A 669 5.05 15.50 1.68
N LEU A 670 4.58 16.50 2.43
CA LEU A 670 3.25 17.11 2.30
C LEU A 670 2.94 17.54 0.86
N ARG A 671 3.78 18.37 0.24
CA ARG A 671 3.59 18.78 -1.16
C ARG A 671 4.03 17.70 -2.14
N ARG A 672 5.27 17.24 -2.00
CA ARG A 672 5.97 16.46 -3.04
C ARG A 672 5.35 15.09 -3.29
N LEU A 673 4.88 14.41 -2.24
CA LEU A 673 4.21 13.11 -2.34
C LEU A 673 2.71 13.21 -2.07
N TYR A 674 2.29 13.81 -0.97
CA TYR A 674 0.90 13.69 -0.51
C TYR A 674 -0.06 14.57 -1.30
N ALA A 675 0.23 15.86 -1.48
CA ALA A 675 -0.64 16.78 -2.21
C ALA A 675 -0.82 16.38 -3.68
N ARG A 676 0.24 15.85 -4.31
CA ARG A 676 0.20 15.45 -5.73
C ARG A 676 -0.48 14.10 -5.95
N ASN A 677 -0.33 13.14 -5.04
CA ASN A 677 -0.92 11.81 -5.19
C ASN A 677 -2.29 11.66 -4.51
N PHE A 678 -2.59 12.47 -3.49
CA PHE A 678 -3.86 12.51 -2.75
C PHE A 678 -4.44 13.94 -2.74
N PRO A 679 -4.67 14.55 -3.92
CA PRO A 679 -5.01 15.96 -4.04
C PRO A 679 -6.33 16.34 -3.37
N ALA A 680 -7.26 15.40 -3.20
CA ALA A 680 -8.52 15.64 -2.49
C ALA A 680 -8.36 15.83 -0.98
N TYR A 681 -7.23 15.39 -0.42
CA TYR A 681 -7.00 15.37 1.03
C TYR A 681 -5.89 16.36 1.45
N PHE A 682 -4.81 16.41 0.69
CA PHE A 682 -3.63 17.24 0.97
C PHE A 682 -3.36 18.29 -0.10
N GLY A 683 -4.30 18.54 -1.02
CA GLY A 683 -4.13 19.54 -2.08
C GLY A 683 -3.87 20.96 -1.55
N TYR A 684 -3.52 21.87 -2.46
CA TYR A 684 -3.21 23.25 -2.12
C TYR A 684 -4.30 23.97 -1.30
N PRO A 685 -5.62 23.80 -1.58
CA PRO A 685 -6.66 24.39 -0.73
C PRO A 685 -6.60 23.92 0.72
N ALA A 686 -6.35 22.62 0.95
CA ALA A 686 -6.22 22.04 2.28
C ALA A 686 -4.99 22.56 3.02
N MET A 687 -3.83 22.60 2.35
CA MET A 687 -2.60 23.15 2.93
C MET A 687 -2.72 24.65 3.23
N SER A 688 -3.37 25.40 2.34
CA SER A 688 -3.62 26.83 2.53
C SER A 688 -4.59 27.09 3.67
N ALA A 689 -5.62 26.27 3.83
CA ALA A 689 -6.55 26.35 4.96
C ALA A 689 -5.82 26.07 6.29
N LEU A 690 -4.99 25.03 6.33
CA LEU A 690 -4.15 24.72 7.49
C LEU A 690 -3.18 25.88 7.81
N ARG A 691 -2.49 26.43 6.81
CA ARG A 691 -1.60 27.59 6.99
C ARG A 691 -2.36 28.79 7.53
N ARG A 692 -3.49 29.19 6.92
CA ARG A 692 -4.30 30.33 7.39
C ARG A 692 -4.71 30.19 8.84
N ARG A 693 -5.03 28.98 9.27
CA ARG A 693 -5.37 28.68 10.65
C ARG A 693 -4.18 28.82 11.60
N LEU A 694 -3.03 28.27 11.23
CA LEU A 694 -1.78 28.39 11.98
C LEU A 694 -1.19 29.82 11.95
N CYS A 695 -1.62 30.66 10.99
CA CYS A 695 -1.18 32.04 10.83
C CYS A 695 -1.91 33.07 11.68
N ARG A 696 -3.01 32.72 12.35
CA ARG A 696 -3.79 33.66 13.16
C ARG A 696 -3.61 33.33 14.65
N PRO A 697 -3.42 34.31 15.55
CA PRO A 697 -3.18 35.73 15.29
C PRO A 697 -1.77 36.02 14.74
N HIS A 698 -0.81 35.11 14.95
CA HIS A 698 0.56 35.21 14.44
C HIS A 698 0.92 33.91 13.71
N PRO A 699 1.89 33.94 12.76
CA PRO A 699 2.41 32.74 12.11
C PRO A 699 3.11 31.79 13.08
N ARG A 700 2.77 30.49 13.01
CA ARG A 700 3.25 29.44 13.93
C ARG A 700 3.74 28.16 13.22
N TRP A 701 4.11 28.23 11.94
CA TRP A 701 4.59 27.08 11.19
C TRP A 701 5.96 27.38 10.59
N ILE A 702 6.94 26.52 10.84
CA ILE A 702 8.23 26.48 10.13
C ILE A 702 8.38 25.10 9.46
N ASN A 703 8.78 25.09 8.19
CA ASN A 703 9.11 23.90 7.42
C ASN A 703 10.57 23.98 6.94
N LEU A 704 11.46 23.18 7.53
CA LEU A 704 12.86 23.10 7.10
C LEU A 704 12.98 22.10 5.94
N TRP A 705 13.66 22.49 4.87
CA TRP A 705 13.86 21.62 3.70
C TRP A 705 15.21 21.85 3.01
N ALA A 706 15.71 20.82 2.31
CA ALA A 706 16.96 20.84 1.57
C ALA A 706 16.78 20.22 0.17
N HIS A 707 17.63 20.53 -0.81
CA HIS A 707 17.54 19.96 -2.16
C HIS A 707 18.02 18.50 -2.21
N THR A 708 18.91 18.13 -1.30
CA THR A 708 19.41 16.77 -1.13
C THR A 708 18.39 15.80 -0.50
N ASP A 709 17.25 16.29 0.00
CA ASP A 709 16.19 15.42 0.52
C ASP A 709 15.40 14.77 -0.64
N PRO A 710 15.42 13.43 -0.79
CA PRO A 710 14.66 12.73 -1.83
C PRO A 710 13.15 12.70 -1.62
N ILE A 711 12.66 12.96 -0.40
CA ILE A 711 11.25 12.79 -0.03
C ILE A 711 10.64 14.15 0.33
N GLY A 712 11.33 14.89 1.20
CA GLY A 712 10.93 16.19 1.69
C GLY A 712 11.08 17.31 0.67
N GLY A 713 10.47 18.45 0.97
CA GLY A 713 10.62 19.69 0.22
C GLY A 713 9.83 20.84 0.82
N TRP A 714 9.87 21.99 0.17
CA TRP A 714 9.02 23.14 0.48
C TRP A 714 7.53 22.82 0.32
N VAL A 715 6.66 23.56 1.02
CA VAL A 715 5.19 23.39 1.01
C VAL A 715 4.49 24.52 0.25
N PHE A 716 4.86 25.77 0.45
CA PHE A 716 4.24 26.96 -0.15
C PHE A 716 5.19 27.76 -1.03
N ASP A 717 6.38 28.10 -0.53
CA ASP A 717 7.30 29.03 -1.19
C ASP A 717 8.76 28.54 -1.11
N PRO A 718 9.43 28.26 -2.25
CA PRO A 718 10.82 27.85 -2.26
C PRO A 718 11.84 28.99 -2.14
N SER A 719 11.42 30.26 -2.16
CA SER A 719 12.33 31.40 -2.35
C SER A 719 13.17 31.76 -1.13
N TRP A 720 12.71 31.41 0.08
CA TRP A 720 13.37 31.81 1.32
C TRP A 720 14.45 30.80 1.73
N VAL A 721 15.69 31.28 1.89
CA VAL A 721 16.87 30.48 2.25
C VAL A 721 17.52 31.04 3.50
N TYR A 722 17.90 30.15 4.41
CA TYR A 722 18.56 30.46 5.67
C TYR A 722 20.07 30.14 5.61
N PHE A 723 20.89 31.07 6.09
CA PHE A 723 22.34 30.93 6.23
C PHE A 723 22.78 31.50 7.58
N LEU A 724 23.76 30.86 8.23
CA LEU A 724 24.22 31.24 9.58
C LEU A 724 24.90 32.62 9.59
N ASP A 725 25.63 32.99 8.53
CA ASP A 725 26.30 34.30 8.43
C ASP A 725 25.33 35.48 8.24
N ASP A 726 24.14 35.24 7.68
CA ASP A 726 23.11 36.27 7.47
C ASP A 726 22.18 36.42 8.68
N ALA A 727 22.48 35.74 9.80
CA ALA A 727 21.75 35.88 11.07
C ALA A 727 21.76 37.31 11.63
N LYS A 728 22.60 38.20 11.09
CA LYS A 728 22.60 39.65 11.38
C LYS A 728 21.49 40.42 10.65
N THR A 729 20.90 39.88 9.57
CA THR A 729 19.83 40.54 8.80
C THR A 729 18.52 39.76 8.75
N ARG A 730 18.55 38.42 8.87
CA ARG A 730 17.37 37.55 8.90
C ARG A 730 17.48 36.49 10.00
N THR A 731 16.53 36.48 10.90
CA THR A 731 16.43 35.52 12.00
C THR A 731 15.57 34.31 11.59
N MET A 732 15.72 33.17 12.28
CA MET A 732 14.84 32.02 12.07
C MET A 732 13.37 32.34 12.39
N ALA A 733 13.10 33.35 13.24
CA ALA A 733 11.75 33.84 13.49
C ALA A 733 11.11 34.47 12.23
N ASP A 734 11.91 35.01 11.30
CA ASP A 734 11.39 35.57 10.05
C ASP A 734 10.83 34.48 9.12
N ALA A 735 11.31 33.22 9.27
CA ALA A 735 10.80 32.06 8.54
C ALA A 735 9.30 31.80 8.81
N LEU A 736 8.79 32.22 9.97
CA LEU A 736 7.38 32.07 10.34
C LEU A 736 6.45 32.75 9.34
N THR A 737 6.89 33.86 8.72
CA THR A 737 6.07 34.62 7.74
C THR A 737 5.79 33.82 6.47
N GLY A 738 6.82 33.15 5.93
CA GLY A 738 6.77 32.32 4.73
C GLY A 738 6.36 30.86 4.98
N ALA A 739 6.48 30.39 6.22
CA ALA A 739 6.45 29.00 6.66
C ALA A 739 7.61 28.14 6.15
N ASP A 740 8.04 28.27 4.89
CA ASP A 740 9.15 27.49 4.36
C ASP A 740 10.52 28.12 4.61
N CYS A 741 11.47 27.28 5.01
CA CYS A 741 12.86 27.61 5.24
C CYS A 741 13.76 26.62 4.51
N ARG A 742 14.42 27.07 3.42
CA ARG A 742 15.46 26.27 2.78
C ARG A 742 16.73 26.36 3.63
N ILE A 743 17.28 25.22 4.01
CA ILE A 743 18.61 25.11 4.61
C ILE A 743 19.63 24.65 3.55
N LEU A 744 20.90 24.95 3.80
CA LEU A 744 22.02 24.51 2.97
C LEU A 744 22.15 22.99 2.94
N ASP A 745 22.54 22.42 1.80
CA ASP A 745 22.71 20.97 1.67
C ASP A 745 23.84 20.41 2.55
N LEU A 746 24.84 21.24 2.86
CA LEU A 746 25.88 21.01 3.85
C LEU A 746 25.85 22.09 4.94
N PRO A 747 26.24 21.77 6.18
CA PRO A 747 26.32 22.78 7.22
C PRO A 747 27.47 23.75 6.96
N GLN A 748 27.23 25.02 7.27
CA GLN A 748 28.22 26.09 7.20
C GLN A 748 29.15 26.03 8.44
N GLU A 749 30.42 26.41 8.29
CA GLU A 749 31.30 26.62 9.44
C GLU A 749 30.90 27.89 10.20
N THR A 750 31.07 27.86 11.52
CA THR A 750 30.82 29.02 12.40
C THR A 750 31.89 30.11 12.28
N THR A 751 33.02 29.84 11.62
CA THR A 751 34.18 30.74 11.53
C THR A 751 34.57 31.03 10.09
N GLY A 752 33.82 31.90 9.41
CA GLY A 752 34.25 32.53 8.15
C GLY A 752 33.16 32.65 7.09
N PRO A 753 33.14 33.75 6.30
CA PRO A 753 32.18 33.95 5.23
C PRO A 753 32.28 32.85 4.18
N CYS A 754 31.18 32.15 3.93
CA CYS A 754 31.05 31.12 2.89
C CYS A 754 31.91 29.85 3.06
N ALA A 755 32.48 29.57 4.25
CA ALA A 755 33.18 28.31 4.49
C ALA A 755 32.17 27.17 4.79
N MET A 756 32.14 26.12 3.96
CA MET A 756 31.38 24.90 4.26
C MET A 756 32.21 23.95 5.12
N ARG A 757 31.56 23.26 6.06
CA ARG A 757 32.25 22.36 6.98
C ARG A 757 32.74 21.12 6.24
N ALA A 758 34.04 21.05 5.97
CA ALA A 758 34.66 19.95 5.24
C ALA A 758 34.44 18.62 5.99
N GLY A 759 33.97 17.59 5.27
CA GLY A 759 33.66 16.26 5.83
C GLY A 759 32.35 16.15 6.60
N ALA A 760 31.53 17.21 6.66
CA ALA A 760 30.20 17.13 7.26
C ALA A 760 29.24 16.27 6.42
N ALA A 761 28.30 15.59 7.10
CA ALA A 761 27.29 14.81 6.42
C ALA A 761 26.30 15.72 5.65
N MET A 762 25.93 15.30 4.45
CA MET A 762 24.82 15.92 3.71
C MET A 762 23.54 15.87 4.53
N CYS A 763 22.68 16.89 4.40
CA CYS A 763 21.40 16.92 5.08
C CYS A 763 20.56 15.67 4.76
N GLY A 764 20.34 15.39 3.48
CA GLY A 764 19.49 14.28 3.05
C GLY A 764 18.11 14.30 3.71
N HIS A 765 17.52 13.13 3.94
CA HIS A 765 16.19 13.02 4.55
C HIS A 765 16.19 13.08 6.09
N GLY A 766 17.29 12.64 6.72
CA GLY A 766 17.37 12.47 8.17
C GLY A 766 18.27 13.49 8.88
N GLY A 767 19.22 14.11 8.19
CA GLY A 767 20.28 14.92 8.81
C GLY A 767 19.81 16.24 9.43
N PHE A 768 18.52 16.57 9.38
CA PHE A 768 17.98 17.78 10.00
C PHE A 768 18.17 17.84 11.51
N TRP A 769 18.07 16.70 12.21
CA TRP A 769 18.07 16.66 13.68
C TRP A 769 19.41 17.07 14.32
N ASP A 770 20.52 16.82 13.62
CA ASP A 770 21.87 17.10 14.08
C ASP A 770 22.33 18.52 13.71
N ARG A 771 21.45 19.35 13.14
CA ARG A 771 21.78 20.69 12.64
C ARG A 771 21.37 21.77 13.62
N ASP A 772 22.20 22.82 13.70
CA ASP A 772 21.90 24.02 14.46
C ASP A 772 20.61 24.69 13.97
N ASP A 773 20.32 24.61 12.67
CA ASP A 773 19.09 25.07 12.04
C ASP A 773 17.82 24.54 12.74
N TYR A 774 17.84 23.26 13.13
CA TYR A 774 16.72 22.63 13.85
C TYR A 774 16.52 23.25 15.23
N SER A 775 17.60 23.38 15.99
CA SER A 775 17.57 23.93 17.35
C SER A 775 17.08 25.38 17.35
N LEU A 776 17.53 26.18 16.36
CA LEU A 776 17.08 27.55 16.16
C LEU A 776 15.59 27.64 15.80
N ALA A 777 15.08 26.73 14.96
CA ALA A 777 13.67 26.71 14.59
C ALA A 777 12.77 26.31 15.77
N VAL A 778 13.21 25.34 16.59
CA VAL A 778 12.50 24.98 17.83
C VAL A 778 12.47 26.16 18.80
N ALA A 779 13.60 26.83 19.02
CA ALA A 779 13.68 28.00 19.89
C ALA A 779 12.72 29.12 19.44
N ALA A 780 12.71 29.45 18.13
CA ALA A 780 11.81 30.46 17.58
C ALA A 780 10.32 30.11 17.82
N LEU A 781 9.93 28.84 17.73
CA LEU A 781 8.56 28.40 18.00
C LEU A 781 8.22 28.37 19.50
N GLN A 782 9.19 28.06 20.36
CA GLN A 782 9.01 28.09 21.81
C GLN A 782 8.82 29.54 22.32
N GLU A 783 9.52 30.51 21.75
CA GLU A 783 9.33 31.94 22.06
C GLU A 783 7.92 32.45 21.70
N LEU A 784 7.22 31.83 20.74
CA LEU A 784 5.83 32.22 20.37
C LEU A 784 4.77 31.78 21.39
N VAL A 785 5.09 30.84 22.27
CA VAL A 785 4.14 30.29 23.25
C VAL A 785 4.47 30.73 24.68
N VAL A 786 5.65 31.30 24.89
CA VAL A 786 6.10 31.89 26.15
C VAL A 786 5.93 33.41 26.09
N PRO A 787 5.24 34.05 27.05
CA PRO A 787 5.14 35.51 27.09
C PRO A 787 6.53 36.14 27.26
N LYS A 788 6.81 37.21 26.50
CA LYS A 788 8.13 37.90 26.51
C LYS A 788 8.53 38.43 27.90
N ASP A 789 7.55 38.69 28.75
CA ASP A 789 7.75 39.29 30.09
C ASP A 789 8.06 38.24 31.18
N GLU A 790 8.02 36.93 30.86
CA GLU A 790 8.12 35.83 31.83
C GLU A 790 9.49 35.10 31.83
N GLY A 791 10.52 35.71 31.23
CA GLY A 791 11.92 35.27 31.31
C GLY A 791 12.32 34.14 30.36
N ALA A 792 13.63 33.83 30.35
CA ALA A 792 14.24 32.86 29.43
C ALA A 792 13.86 31.40 29.74
N ILE A 793 13.64 30.62 28.68
CA ILE A 793 13.33 29.19 28.77
C ILE A 793 14.59 28.45 29.23
N THR A 794 14.51 27.78 30.37
CA THR A 794 15.58 26.85 30.80
C THR A 794 15.46 25.58 29.96
N SER A 795 16.44 25.35 29.08
CA SER A 795 16.42 24.21 28.17
C SER A 795 16.85 22.93 28.89
N ALA A 796 16.16 21.84 28.59
CA ALA A 796 16.62 20.50 28.87
C ALA A 796 16.69 19.76 27.53
N THR A 797 17.58 20.14 26.62
CA THR A 797 17.57 19.53 25.27
C THR A 797 18.95 19.14 24.78
N ALA A 798 19.07 17.85 24.44
CA ALA A 798 20.09 17.32 23.56
C ALA A 798 19.38 16.89 22.25
N PRO A 799 19.97 17.14 21.07
CA PRO A 799 19.42 16.66 19.80
C PRO A 799 19.46 15.12 19.72
N PRO A 800 18.56 14.48 18.96
CA PRO A 800 18.60 13.03 18.74
C PRO A 800 19.74 12.63 17.78
N VAL A 801 20.43 11.50 18.03
CA VAL A 801 21.63 11.08 17.27
C VAL A 801 21.30 10.39 15.95
N ALA A 802 22.14 10.57 14.93
CA ALA A 802 22.08 9.91 13.61
C ALA A 802 21.78 8.39 13.58
N GLN A 803 22.16 7.61 14.62
CA GLN A 803 21.87 6.16 14.69
C GLN A 803 20.37 5.84 14.86
N ALA A 804 19.55 6.84 15.18
CA ALA A 804 18.10 6.77 15.37
C ALA A 804 17.29 6.58 14.08
N MET A 805 17.84 7.01 12.95
CA MET A 805 17.16 7.08 11.64
C MET A 805 17.57 5.91 10.75
#